data_AF-A0A2N2L7K6-F1
#
_entry.id   AF-A0A2N2L7K6-F1
#
_cell.length_a   1.000
_cell.length_b   1.000
_cell.length_c   1.000
_cell.angle_alpha   90.00
_cell.angle_beta   90.00
_cell.angle_gamma   90.00
#
_symmetry.space_group_name_H-M   'P 1'
#
loop_
_entity.id
_entity.type
_entity.pdbx_description
1 polymer ?
#
loop_
_entity_poly.entity_id
_entity_poly.type
_entity_poly.pdbx_seq_one_letter_code
_entity_poly.pdbx_strand_id
1 'polypeptide(L)'
;MSSKLLILCILVLGLSILTAAPLRNAPLTFTQPDGSTINVFASGDEFHNWLHDADGYSIIKNDSNGWYTYATQDGESVKSSSFLVGKDNPAAKGLSPNINLSKRLIDQKYRKYENSMRDYSNGKSPHTGQFNNIVVFIRFADDPPFSNDLNYYDEMFNATGDHVNSMKTYFTEASYNQLNVDSFFFPADNNGVIVTYIDSQPRNYYRPVSQGNPIGYNPNDDNERTMREQGMLANCIAAVGPQIPTTIDVDGDDDGKVDNVCFIIQGSSDAWAELLWPHRWVLYYANATIHGAQVWDFNFQLETFMFSSGASVLCHEMFHSLGAPDLYRYNDTTITPIGDWDLMAGNANPPQHMSAWMKYKYGQWLPTIPQITESGTYTLSPVAGSATNNFYRIPSWRANEYYVLEYRKGSGTYDYNLPNNGLLVYRLDTRLNGNASGPPDELYIYRPMSSNTTTNGAINMANFSLQSGRTKLNESTIPNGFTGSNNTGGLNLYNVGFAGDTISFSIMISDIQLTNPVGREYWFAGGSKEIKWKAKTTTGNVKLEYSINNGQNWITLVESTPNDGSWIWDNIPNATTTQGLVRVTLLSNSHTGICLEPFAILNSVASPAPVYPTNGAVNVITNPDISWAPAIGAASYHFQLSTSSTFNSFIVNDLEHADNVYSISTLAAFTTYYWRVESVSELGYSDFCPTQSFTTGEITVLPINPTLLDPANGAVNQPLNVLIRWYPTVLAASYHLEVASDYFFTEGLMVFQGITATQFRMNDLSPNTSYYWRVRGMNAAGIGNFSLIRKFTTGSSVPNEDNLNPVLINLLDQNYPNPFNPSTTISFQLKSLNQAVKLNIFNTKGQLVKTLFDANNDRNQYSITWDGRDNSGNAVSSGIYYYKLDATEYHSLRKMLLIK
;
A
#
# COMPACT_ATOMS: atom_id res chain seq x y z
N MET A 1 50.91 -4.64 -50.24
CA MET A 1 51.47 -4.94 -48.90
C MET A 1 51.26 -3.72 -48.01
N SER A 2 50.62 -3.91 -46.84
CA SER A 2 50.77 -3.13 -45.59
C SER A 2 50.38 -1.63 -45.62
N SER A 3 49.66 -1.01 -44.68
CA SER A 3 49.21 -1.38 -43.34
C SER A 3 48.25 -0.31 -42.78
N LYS A 4 47.17 -0.80 -42.15
CA LYS A 4 46.52 -0.39 -40.88
C LYS A 4 45.99 1.04 -40.68
N LEU A 5 44.65 1.05 -40.71
CA LEU A 5 43.69 1.91 -40.03
C LEU A 5 43.61 1.56 -38.53
N LEU A 6 43.45 2.54 -37.63
CA LEU A 6 42.75 2.38 -36.34
C LEU A 6 42.32 3.76 -35.80
N ILE A 7 41.00 4.02 -35.76
CA ILE A 7 40.40 4.98 -34.83
C ILE A 7 39.23 4.28 -34.14
N LEU A 8 39.30 4.31 -32.82
CA LEU A 8 38.45 3.69 -31.83
C LEU A 8 37.24 4.60 -31.56
N CYS A 9 36.01 4.12 -31.77
CA CYS A 9 34.80 4.71 -31.21
C CYS A 9 34.24 3.74 -30.17
N ILE A 10 34.26 4.16 -28.90
CA ILE A 10 33.61 3.49 -27.78
C ILE A 10 32.15 3.92 -27.80
N LEU A 11 31.24 2.96 -28.02
CA LEU A 11 29.79 3.13 -27.89
C LEU A 11 29.36 2.31 -26.67
N VAL A 12 28.97 3.01 -25.60
CA VAL A 12 28.38 2.42 -24.39
C VAL A 12 26.87 2.36 -24.64
N LEU A 13 26.33 1.15 -24.79
CA LEU A 13 24.88 0.88 -24.79
C LEU A 13 24.58 0.00 -23.59
N GLY A 14 23.78 0.50 -22.65
CA GLY A 14 23.20 -0.29 -21.57
C GLY A 14 21.98 -1.05 -22.09
N LEU A 15 21.91 -2.35 -21.82
CA LEU A 15 20.81 -3.23 -22.20
C LEU A 15 20.41 -4.10 -21.01
N SER A 16 19.12 -4.39 -20.95
CA SER A 16 18.42 -4.96 -19.81
C SER A 16 18.08 -6.46 -19.99
N ILE A 17 18.31 -7.26 -18.94
CA ILE A 17 18.12 -8.73 -18.85
C ILE A 17 16.62 -9.08 -18.78
N LEU A 18 16.19 -10.28 -19.19
CA LEU A 18 14.87 -10.83 -18.84
C LEU A 18 14.95 -12.13 -17.98
N THR A 19 13.99 -12.32 -17.07
CA THR A 19 13.73 -13.38 -16.09
C THR A 19 12.39 -14.05 -16.35
N ALA A 20 12.12 -15.23 -15.81
CA ALA A 20 10.75 -15.69 -15.56
C ALA A 20 10.05 -14.75 -14.56
N ALA A 21 8.71 -14.61 -14.63
CA ALA A 21 7.95 -13.91 -13.60
C ALA A 21 8.42 -14.36 -12.20
N PRO A 22 8.76 -13.44 -11.26
CA PRO A 22 9.17 -13.87 -9.96
C PRO A 22 7.93 -14.47 -9.34
N LEU A 23 7.99 -15.76 -9.05
CA LEU A 23 6.95 -16.39 -8.26
C LEU A 23 6.89 -15.63 -6.94
N ARG A 24 5.67 -15.33 -6.51
CA ARG A 24 5.42 -14.71 -5.21
C ARG A 24 4.50 -15.63 -4.45
N ASN A 25 4.98 -16.08 -3.31
CA ASN A 25 4.23 -16.94 -2.42
C ASN A 25 3.64 -18.17 -3.13
N ALA A 26 4.39 -18.79 -4.05
CA ALA A 26 3.93 -19.98 -4.74
C ALA A 26 3.86 -21.14 -3.72
N PRO A 27 2.67 -21.69 -3.43
CA PRO A 27 2.52 -22.69 -2.39
C PRO A 27 3.17 -23.99 -2.83
N LEU A 28 4.00 -24.56 -1.96
CA LEU A 28 4.67 -25.85 -2.14
C LEU A 28 4.47 -26.72 -0.90
N THR A 29 4.38 -28.03 -1.11
CA THR A 29 4.31 -29.01 -0.03
C THR A 29 5.52 -29.92 -0.09
N PHE A 30 6.27 -30.00 1.02
CA PHE A 30 7.42 -30.90 1.15
C PHE A 30 7.19 -31.93 2.25
N THR A 31 7.85 -33.09 2.11
CA THR A 31 7.87 -34.14 3.15
C THR A 31 9.19 -34.08 3.90
N GLN A 32 9.11 -34.03 5.23
CA GLN A 32 10.26 -34.11 6.13
C GLN A 32 10.77 -35.55 6.26
N PRO A 33 12.02 -35.78 6.70
CA PRO A 33 12.58 -37.13 6.86
C PRO A 33 11.79 -38.08 7.78
N ASP A 34 10.95 -37.56 8.67
CA ASP A 34 10.08 -38.35 9.54
C ASP A 34 8.70 -38.68 8.93
N GLY A 35 8.47 -38.29 7.68
CA GLY A 35 7.21 -38.48 6.96
C GLY A 35 6.15 -37.40 7.21
N SER A 36 6.41 -36.42 8.07
CA SER A 36 5.51 -35.26 8.23
C SER A 36 5.56 -34.33 7.02
N THR A 37 4.44 -33.68 6.68
CA THR A 37 4.38 -32.71 5.59
C THR A 37 4.47 -31.27 6.12
N ILE A 38 5.12 -30.40 5.34
CA ILE A 38 5.20 -28.96 5.60
C ILE A 38 4.69 -28.20 4.38
N ASN A 39 3.93 -27.14 4.64
CA ASN A 39 3.50 -26.19 3.63
C ASN A 39 4.43 -24.99 3.68
N VAL A 40 5.02 -24.63 2.55
CA VAL A 40 5.94 -23.51 2.41
C VAL A 40 5.58 -22.71 1.16
N PHE A 41 6.25 -21.58 0.99
CA PHE A 41 6.12 -20.73 -0.16
C PHE A 41 7.46 -20.59 -0.86
N ALA A 42 7.43 -20.65 -2.19
CA ALA A 42 8.53 -20.29 -3.06
C ALA A 42 8.34 -18.86 -3.57
N SER A 43 9.40 -18.06 -3.50
CA SER A 43 9.44 -16.74 -4.11
C SER A 43 10.75 -16.51 -4.87
N GLY A 44 10.71 -15.68 -5.91
CA GLY A 44 11.86 -15.31 -6.74
C GLY A 44 11.77 -15.83 -8.18
N ASP A 45 12.87 -15.73 -8.91
CA ASP A 45 12.99 -16.03 -10.34
C ASP A 45 14.11 -17.06 -10.61
N GLU A 46 14.48 -17.25 -11.88
CA GLU A 46 15.50 -18.24 -12.27
C GLU A 46 16.93 -17.87 -11.86
N PHE A 47 17.20 -16.62 -11.53
CA PHE A 47 18.53 -16.18 -11.07
C PHE A 47 18.59 -16.17 -9.54
N HIS A 48 17.48 -15.89 -8.87
CA HIS A 48 17.41 -15.93 -7.42
C HIS A 48 16.02 -16.29 -6.91
N ASN A 49 15.94 -17.45 -6.26
CA ASN A 49 14.75 -17.94 -5.58
C ASN A 49 15.05 -18.42 -4.15
N TRP A 50 14.02 -18.40 -3.29
CA TRP A 50 14.11 -18.89 -1.93
C TRP A 50 12.78 -19.46 -1.43
N LEU A 51 12.83 -20.33 -0.41
CA LEU A 51 11.66 -20.73 0.35
C LEU A 51 11.45 -19.83 1.54
N HIS A 52 10.20 -19.62 1.90
CA HIS A 52 9.82 -19.02 3.17
C HIS A 52 8.47 -19.55 3.66
N ASP A 53 8.11 -19.29 4.91
CA ASP A 53 6.75 -19.51 5.41
C ASP A 53 5.86 -18.27 5.20
N ALA A 54 4.60 -18.32 5.67
CA ALA A 54 3.63 -17.24 5.52
C ALA A 54 4.07 -15.91 6.16
N ASP A 55 4.94 -15.99 7.17
CA ASP A 55 5.45 -14.83 7.93
C ASP A 55 6.80 -14.33 7.39
N GLY A 56 7.30 -14.91 6.29
CA GLY A 56 8.51 -14.49 5.59
C GLY A 56 9.80 -15.07 6.17
N TYR A 57 9.77 -16.10 7.01
CA TYR A 57 10.99 -16.75 7.50
C TYR A 57 11.57 -17.67 6.43
N SER A 58 12.79 -17.40 5.98
CA SER A 58 13.45 -18.18 4.94
C SER A 58 13.76 -19.61 5.37
N ILE A 59 13.65 -20.56 4.44
CA ILE A 59 13.76 -22.01 4.70
C ILE A 59 14.84 -22.61 3.78
N ILE A 60 15.69 -23.47 4.33
CA ILE A 60 16.77 -24.18 3.64
C ILE A 60 16.73 -25.66 4.02
N LYS A 61 16.90 -26.54 3.02
CA LYS A 61 17.11 -27.97 3.25
C LYS A 61 18.53 -28.21 3.75
N ASN A 62 18.67 -28.86 4.90
CA ASN A 62 19.97 -29.20 5.46
C ASN A 62 20.51 -30.47 4.79
N ASP A 63 21.53 -30.33 3.96
CA ASP A 63 22.11 -31.44 3.18
C ASP A 63 22.71 -32.57 4.02
N SER A 64 23.09 -32.30 5.29
CA SER A 64 23.70 -33.32 6.15
C SER A 64 22.69 -34.33 6.72
N ASN A 65 21.40 -33.97 6.78
CA ASN A 65 20.38 -34.79 7.43
C ASN A 65 19.02 -34.80 6.71
N GLY A 66 18.87 -34.06 5.61
CA GLY A 66 17.68 -34.02 4.76
C GLY A 66 16.51 -33.19 5.29
N TRP A 67 16.62 -32.57 6.48
CA TRP A 67 15.54 -31.79 7.08
C TRP A 67 15.40 -30.40 6.47
N TYR A 68 14.17 -29.94 6.26
CA TYR A 68 13.89 -28.53 6.01
C TYR A 68 13.93 -27.74 7.31
N THR A 69 14.80 -26.75 7.36
CA THR A 69 15.09 -25.93 8.53
C THR A 69 14.91 -24.45 8.21
N TYR A 70 14.61 -23.65 9.22
CA TYR A 70 14.67 -22.19 9.05
C TYR A 70 16.11 -21.73 8.82
N ALA A 71 16.30 -20.71 8.00
CA ALA A 71 17.59 -20.17 7.66
C ALA A 71 18.11 -19.18 8.72
N THR A 72 19.42 -18.93 8.70
CA THR A 72 20.08 -17.82 9.40
C THR A 72 20.98 -17.06 8.44
N GLN A 73 21.15 -15.75 8.68
CA GLN A 73 22.07 -14.93 7.89
C GLN A 73 23.52 -15.40 8.12
N ASP A 74 24.28 -15.57 7.04
CA ASP A 74 25.69 -15.93 7.06
C ASP A 74 26.49 -15.00 6.16
N GLY A 75 26.90 -13.86 6.72
CA GLY A 75 27.51 -12.78 5.96
C GLY A 75 26.57 -12.29 4.86
N GLU A 76 27.04 -12.37 3.62
CA GLU A 76 26.25 -12.01 2.45
C GLU A 76 25.31 -13.12 1.93
N SER A 77 25.39 -14.31 2.51
CA SER A 77 24.59 -15.49 2.16
C SER A 77 23.67 -15.92 3.29
N VAL A 78 22.99 -17.06 3.14
CA VAL A 78 22.19 -17.68 4.18
C VAL A 78 22.61 -19.14 4.38
N LYS A 79 22.41 -19.68 5.58
CA LYS A 79 22.69 -21.08 5.91
C LYS A 79 21.58 -21.73 6.72
N SER A 80 21.50 -23.05 6.67
CA SER A 80 20.56 -23.83 7.47
C SER A 80 20.82 -23.65 8.97
N SER A 81 19.75 -23.61 9.76
CA SER A 81 19.81 -23.64 11.23
C SER A 81 19.50 -25.03 11.77
N SER A 82 19.44 -25.17 13.09
CA SER A 82 18.95 -26.37 13.76
C SER A 82 17.43 -26.41 13.96
N PHE A 83 16.69 -25.36 13.57
CA PHE A 83 15.25 -25.22 13.84
C PHE A 83 14.42 -25.79 12.70
N LEU A 84 13.53 -26.72 13.02
CA LEU A 84 12.76 -27.50 12.06
C LEU A 84 11.47 -26.78 11.65
N VAL A 85 11.25 -26.66 10.34
CA VAL A 85 10.00 -26.10 9.80
C VAL A 85 8.83 -27.03 10.15
N GLY A 86 7.72 -26.45 10.60
CA GLY A 86 6.53 -27.19 11.03
C GLY A 86 6.59 -27.72 12.46
N LYS A 87 7.72 -27.55 13.17
CA LYS A 87 7.87 -27.96 14.59
C LYS A 87 8.32 -26.81 15.49
N ASP A 88 9.30 -26.03 15.06
CA ASP A 88 9.83 -24.90 15.81
C ASP A 88 9.12 -23.59 15.43
N ASN A 89 8.95 -22.68 16.39
CA ASN A 89 8.47 -21.32 16.13
C ASN A 89 9.68 -20.39 15.91
N PRO A 90 9.91 -19.89 14.68
CA PRO A 90 11.13 -19.14 14.35
C PRO A 90 11.24 -17.81 15.11
N ALA A 91 10.12 -17.11 15.33
CA ALA A 91 10.08 -15.88 16.12
C ALA A 91 10.50 -16.11 17.58
N ALA A 92 9.99 -17.18 18.19
CA ALA A 92 10.35 -17.56 19.57
C ALA A 92 11.82 -18.02 19.70
N LYS A 93 12.44 -18.47 18.60
CA LYS A 93 13.86 -18.82 18.53
C LYS A 93 14.77 -17.63 18.19
N GLY A 94 14.21 -16.43 18.04
CA GLY A 94 14.96 -15.20 17.76
C GLY A 94 15.46 -15.09 16.31
N LEU A 95 14.88 -15.83 15.37
CA LEU A 95 15.15 -15.63 13.95
C LEU A 95 14.49 -14.34 13.46
N SER A 96 15.07 -13.73 12.43
CA SER A 96 14.49 -12.57 11.76
C SER A 96 13.80 -13.01 10.46
N PRO A 97 12.60 -12.50 10.14
CA PRO A 97 11.96 -12.74 8.86
C PRO A 97 12.68 -11.97 7.74
N ASN A 98 12.44 -12.37 6.49
CA ASN A 98 12.94 -11.77 5.25
C ASN A 98 14.47 -11.76 5.08
N ILE A 99 15.20 -12.65 5.77
CA ILE A 99 16.63 -12.84 5.54
C ILE A 99 16.89 -13.44 4.15
N ASN A 100 17.87 -12.92 3.42
CA ASN A 100 18.15 -13.33 2.05
C ASN A 100 19.62 -13.06 1.67
N LEU A 101 20.02 -13.41 0.44
CA LEU A 101 21.31 -13.01 -0.12
C LEU A 101 21.44 -11.49 -0.12
N SER A 102 22.68 -11.00 0.01
CA SER A 102 22.98 -9.57 -0.12
C SER A 102 22.59 -9.07 -1.51
N LYS A 103 22.22 -7.78 -1.61
CA LYS A 103 21.99 -7.14 -2.91
C LYS A 103 23.19 -7.28 -3.85
N ARG A 104 24.43 -7.27 -3.32
CA ARG A 104 25.65 -7.47 -4.11
C ARG A 104 25.70 -8.86 -4.76
N LEU A 105 25.36 -9.92 -4.01
CA LEU A 105 25.35 -11.28 -4.55
C LEU A 105 24.21 -11.47 -5.56
N ILE A 106 23.03 -10.94 -5.26
CA ILE A 106 21.89 -10.95 -6.18
C ILE A 106 22.25 -10.20 -7.48
N ASP A 107 22.76 -8.97 -7.38
CA ASP A 107 23.21 -8.16 -8.53
C ASP A 107 24.32 -8.89 -9.33
N GLN A 108 25.21 -9.63 -8.66
CA GLN A 108 26.23 -10.44 -9.35
C GLN A 108 25.64 -11.57 -10.17
N LYS A 109 24.56 -12.21 -9.69
CA LYS A 109 23.85 -13.24 -10.45
C LYS A 109 23.19 -12.65 -11.69
N TYR A 110 22.53 -11.50 -11.58
CA TYR A 110 21.91 -10.83 -12.74
C TYR A 110 22.94 -10.30 -13.75
N ARG A 111 23.95 -9.52 -13.32
CA ARG A 111 24.95 -8.89 -14.21
C ARG A 111 25.75 -9.88 -15.06
N LYS A 112 25.86 -11.13 -14.64
CA LYS A 112 26.63 -12.17 -15.32
C LYS A 112 26.04 -12.55 -16.69
N TYR A 113 24.75 -12.29 -16.90
CA TYR A 113 24.01 -12.59 -18.13
C TYR A 113 23.59 -11.33 -18.92
N GLU A 114 24.07 -10.15 -18.51
CA GLU A 114 23.71 -8.82 -19.05
C GLU A 114 24.12 -8.59 -20.52
N ASN A 115 25.05 -9.41 -21.05
CA ASN A 115 25.78 -9.06 -22.27
C ASN A 115 25.68 -10.03 -23.47
N SER A 116 24.93 -11.15 -23.42
CA SER A 116 25.16 -12.21 -24.43
C SER A 116 24.02 -12.64 -25.37
N MET A 117 22.71 -12.53 -25.10
CA MET A 117 21.79 -13.50 -25.74
C MET A 117 20.34 -13.12 -26.12
N ARG A 118 19.89 -11.85 -26.19
CA ARG A 118 18.46 -11.57 -26.55
C ARG A 118 18.23 -10.38 -27.48
N ASP A 119 17.40 -10.61 -28.50
CA ASP A 119 16.90 -9.62 -29.46
C ASP A 119 15.36 -9.57 -29.37
N TYR A 120 14.82 -8.50 -28.77
CA TYR A 120 13.37 -8.26 -28.67
C TYR A 120 12.79 -7.58 -29.92
N SER A 121 13.63 -7.19 -30.88
CA SER A 121 13.19 -6.49 -32.07
C SER A 121 12.60 -7.41 -33.13
N ASN A 122 12.74 -8.73 -32.94
CA ASN A 122 12.27 -9.74 -33.88
C ASN A 122 11.87 -11.03 -33.12
N GLY A 123 10.65 -11.06 -32.56
CA GLY A 123 10.05 -12.33 -32.12
C GLY A 123 10.11 -13.33 -33.29
N LYS A 124 10.60 -14.54 -33.02
CA LYS A 124 10.87 -15.58 -34.01
C LYS A 124 9.73 -16.59 -34.02
N SER A 125 8.56 -16.04 -34.31
CA SER A 125 7.29 -16.74 -34.24
C SER A 125 6.20 -15.89 -34.86
N PRO A 126 5.14 -16.48 -35.42
CA PRO A 126 4.04 -15.73 -36.01
C PRO A 126 3.24 -14.95 -34.95
N HIS A 127 3.09 -13.64 -35.16
CA HIS A 127 2.23 -12.79 -34.33
C HIS A 127 0.74 -12.90 -34.67
N THR A 128 0.40 -13.43 -35.83
CA THR A 128 -0.98 -13.61 -36.30
C THR A 128 -1.12 -14.95 -37.04
N GLY A 129 -2.35 -15.47 -37.14
CA GLY A 129 -2.64 -16.73 -37.80
C GLY A 129 -2.51 -17.91 -36.85
N GLN A 130 -1.98 -19.02 -37.36
CA GLN A 130 -1.80 -20.25 -36.61
C GLN A 130 -0.44 -20.25 -35.91
N PHE A 131 -0.44 -20.55 -34.62
CA PHE A 131 0.76 -20.79 -33.82
C PHE A 131 0.67 -22.20 -33.23
N ASN A 132 1.65 -23.06 -33.55
CA ASN A 132 1.67 -24.43 -33.05
C ASN A 132 2.73 -24.59 -31.95
N ASN A 133 2.27 -24.61 -30.70
CA ASN A 133 3.11 -24.82 -29.53
C ASN A 133 3.39 -26.31 -29.32
N ILE A 134 4.67 -26.70 -29.22
CA ILE A 134 5.06 -28.08 -28.93
C ILE A 134 5.26 -28.25 -27.44
N VAL A 135 4.47 -29.12 -26.79
CA VAL A 135 4.59 -29.41 -25.35
C VAL A 135 5.25 -30.76 -25.16
N VAL A 136 6.33 -30.81 -24.38
CA VAL A 136 7.08 -32.05 -24.13
C VAL A 136 7.18 -32.37 -22.64
N PHE A 137 6.71 -33.55 -22.24
CA PHE A 137 6.78 -34.01 -20.86
C PHE A 137 8.09 -34.75 -20.56
N ILE A 138 8.82 -34.29 -19.55
CA ILE A 138 10.10 -34.85 -19.12
C ILE A 138 10.01 -35.32 -17.67
N ARG A 139 10.62 -36.47 -17.38
CA ARG A 139 10.92 -36.90 -16.02
C ARG A 139 12.33 -37.48 -15.93
N PHE A 140 12.89 -37.54 -14.74
CA PHE A 140 14.15 -38.22 -14.47
C PHE A 140 13.92 -39.70 -14.16
N ALA A 141 14.99 -40.49 -14.24
CA ALA A 141 14.92 -41.94 -14.00
C ALA A 141 14.40 -42.32 -12.61
N ASP A 142 14.65 -41.47 -11.61
CA ASP A 142 14.25 -41.63 -10.21
C ASP A 142 12.94 -40.90 -9.85
N ASP A 143 12.33 -40.19 -10.79
CA ASP A 143 11.07 -39.49 -10.57
C ASP A 143 9.86 -40.44 -10.59
N PRO A 144 8.81 -40.13 -9.81
CA PRO A 144 7.51 -40.76 -10.00
C PRO A 144 6.88 -40.36 -11.35
N PRO A 145 5.80 -41.04 -11.78
CA PRO A 145 4.96 -40.55 -12.86
C PRO A 145 4.36 -39.16 -12.53
N PHE A 146 3.91 -38.44 -13.56
CA PHE A 146 3.09 -37.23 -13.38
C PHE A 146 1.84 -37.55 -12.56
N SER A 147 1.46 -36.58 -11.73
CA SER A 147 0.39 -36.66 -10.73
C SER A 147 -1.00 -36.48 -11.33
N ASN A 148 -1.10 -35.74 -12.44
CA ASN A 148 -2.35 -35.53 -13.20
C ASN A 148 -2.28 -36.20 -14.57
N ASP A 149 -3.44 -36.46 -15.16
CA ASP A 149 -3.56 -37.01 -16.51
C ASP A 149 -3.38 -35.94 -17.60
N LEU A 150 -3.39 -36.34 -18.87
CA LEU A 150 -3.19 -35.40 -19.97
C LEU A 150 -4.34 -34.38 -20.10
N ASN A 151 -5.57 -34.77 -19.78
CA ASN A 151 -6.73 -33.89 -19.88
C ASN A 151 -6.57 -32.64 -19.00
N TYR A 152 -6.00 -32.79 -17.80
CA TYR A 152 -5.68 -31.65 -16.95
C TYR A 152 -4.82 -30.59 -17.66
N TYR A 153 -3.79 -31.02 -18.40
CA TYR A 153 -2.94 -30.11 -19.16
C TYR A 153 -3.63 -29.60 -20.43
N ASP A 154 -4.32 -30.47 -21.17
CA ASP A 154 -5.08 -30.07 -22.35
C ASP A 154 -6.13 -29.00 -22.02
N GLU A 155 -6.80 -29.11 -20.87
CA GLU A 155 -7.72 -28.08 -20.38
C GLU A 155 -7.03 -26.72 -20.19
N MET A 156 -5.81 -26.71 -19.64
CA MET A 156 -5.04 -25.48 -19.41
C MET A 156 -4.48 -24.87 -20.71
N PHE A 157 -4.08 -25.68 -21.68
CA PHE A 157 -3.48 -25.20 -22.93
C PHE A 157 -4.52 -24.90 -24.00
N ASN A 158 -5.43 -25.84 -24.27
CA ASN A 158 -6.22 -25.92 -25.49
C ASN A 158 -7.73 -25.73 -25.29
N ALA A 159 -8.25 -25.79 -24.07
CA ALA A 159 -9.70 -25.68 -23.88
C ALA A 159 -10.25 -24.38 -24.50
N THR A 160 -11.44 -24.48 -25.10
CA THR A 160 -12.12 -23.35 -25.73
C THR A 160 -13.54 -23.24 -25.21
N GLY A 161 -14.08 -22.03 -25.14
CA GLY A 161 -15.47 -21.76 -24.77
C GLY A 161 -15.62 -20.46 -24.01
N ASP A 162 -16.86 -20.09 -23.72
CA ASP A 162 -17.16 -18.89 -22.95
C ASP A 162 -16.61 -19.04 -21.52
N HIS A 163 -15.80 -18.08 -21.07
CA HIS A 163 -15.24 -18.05 -19.71
C HIS A 163 -14.29 -19.21 -19.38
N VAL A 164 -13.62 -19.77 -20.39
CA VAL A 164 -12.61 -20.83 -20.22
C VAL A 164 -11.21 -20.22 -20.03
N ASN A 165 -10.60 -20.50 -18.89
CA ASN A 165 -9.26 -20.03 -18.53
C ASN A 165 -8.17 -20.98 -19.11
N SER A 166 -7.78 -20.74 -20.36
CA SER A 166 -6.74 -21.50 -21.05
C SER A 166 -5.83 -20.59 -21.87
N MET A 167 -4.61 -21.04 -22.17
CA MET A 167 -3.67 -20.30 -22.99
C MET A 167 -4.25 -19.96 -24.38
N LYS A 168 -4.90 -20.93 -25.03
CA LYS A 168 -5.57 -20.72 -26.32
C LYS A 168 -6.64 -19.64 -26.25
N THR A 169 -7.54 -19.71 -25.27
CA THR A 169 -8.62 -18.72 -25.13
C THR A 169 -8.05 -17.34 -24.79
N TYR A 170 -6.99 -17.28 -23.96
CA TYR A 170 -6.30 -16.03 -23.63
C TYR A 170 -5.76 -15.32 -24.86
N PHE A 171 -4.93 -15.99 -25.67
CA PHE A 171 -4.34 -15.35 -26.85
C PHE A 171 -5.37 -15.06 -27.94
N THR A 172 -6.42 -15.88 -28.07
CA THR A 172 -7.53 -15.59 -28.97
C THR A 172 -8.21 -14.26 -28.57
N GLU A 173 -8.52 -14.07 -27.28
CA GLU A 173 -9.16 -12.85 -26.79
C GLU A 173 -8.20 -11.65 -26.82
N ALA A 174 -6.96 -11.83 -26.33
CA ALA A 174 -5.97 -10.77 -26.23
C ALA A 174 -5.54 -10.20 -27.58
N SER A 175 -5.50 -11.06 -28.61
CA SER A 175 -5.17 -10.69 -29.99
C SER A 175 -6.36 -10.21 -30.82
N TYR A 176 -7.57 -10.18 -30.27
CA TYR A 176 -8.79 -9.84 -31.01
C TYR A 176 -9.08 -10.83 -32.14
N ASN A 177 -8.91 -12.13 -31.88
CA ASN A 177 -9.03 -13.24 -32.81
C ASN A 177 -8.00 -13.24 -33.96
N GLN A 178 -6.86 -12.57 -33.78
CA GLN A 178 -5.80 -12.53 -34.80
C GLN A 178 -4.79 -13.66 -34.64
N LEU A 179 -4.64 -14.24 -33.45
CA LEU A 179 -3.71 -15.34 -33.16
C LEU A 179 -4.48 -16.53 -32.58
N ASN A 180 -4.34 -17.69 -33.22
CA ASN A 180 -4.81 -18.98 -32.73
C ASN A 180 -3.62 -19.80 -32.25
N VAL A 181 -3.65 -20.24 -30.99
CA VAL A 181 -2.54 -21.00 -30.38
C VAL A 181 -3.02 -22.41 -30.07
N ASP A 182 -2.49 -23.40 -30.77
CA ASP A 182 -2.74 -24.83 -30.53
C ASP A 182 -1.51 -25.49 -29.92
N SER A 183 -1.72 -26.26 -28.86
CA SER A 183 -0.66 -26.99 -28.17
C SER A 183 -0.74 -28.48 -28.44
N PHE A 184 0.39 -29.09 -28.82
CA PHE A 184 0.49 -30.50 -29.15
C PHE A 184 1.42 -31.21 -28.16
N PHE A 185 0.93 -32.28 -27.55
CA PHE A 185 1.62 -32.96 -26.45
C PHE A 185 2.43 -34.15 -26.93
N PHE A 186 3.69 -34.22 -26.46
CA PHE A 186 4.61 -35.28 -26.80
C PHE A 186 5.43 -35.78 -25.59
N PRO A 187 5.90 -37.05 -25.59
CA PRO A 187 5.49 -38.14 -26.49
C PRO A 187 3.98 -38.38 -26.53
N ALA A 188 3.48 -38.98 -27.61
CA ALA A 188 2.06 -39.27 -27.76
C ALA A 188 1.54 -40.07 -26.56
N ASP A 189 0.33 -39.74 -26.11
CA ASP A 189 -0.27 -40.32 -24.92
C ASP A 189 -0.60 -41.80 -25.12
N ASN A 190 -0.86 -42.48 -24.01
CA ASN A 190 -1.34 -43.86 -24.02
C ASN A 190 -2.69 -43.95 -23.30
N ASN A 191 -3.79 -43.74 -24.05
CA ASN A 191 -5.16 -43.72 -23.54
C ASN A 191 -5.38 -42.67 -22.44
N GLY A 192 -4.94 -41.42 -22.66
CA GLY A 192 -5.06 -40.31 -21.72
C GLY A 192 -3.97 -40.25 -20.63
N VAL A 193 -3.10 -41.25 -20.57
CA VAL A 193 -1.94 -41.27 -19.65
C VAL A 193 -0.74 -40.59 -20.31
N ILE A 194 -0.13 -39.65 -19.59
CA ILE A 194 1.08 -38.95 -20.03
C ILE A 194 2.22 -39.94 -20.23
N VAL A 195 2.75 -39.97 -21.45
CA VAL A 195 4.02 -40.63 -21.76
C VAL A 195 5.12 -39.56 -21.64
N THR A 196 6.26 -39.94 -21.06
CA THR A 196 7.34 -39.01 -20.74
C THR A 196 8.61 -39.39 -21.46
N TYR A 197 9.40 -38.39 -21.88
CA TYR A 197 10.83 -38.59 -22.08
C TYR A 197 11.47 -38.79 -20.70
N ILE A 198 12.20 -39.90 -20.55
CA ILE A 198 12.89 -40.22 -19.30
C ILE A 198 14.37 -39.91 -19.52
N ASP A 199 14.88 -38.89 -18.84
CA ASP A 199 16.30 -38.59 -18.93
C ASP A 199 17.13 -39.68 -18.24
N SER A 200 18.26 -40.03 -18.85
CA SER A 200 19.15 -41.06 -18.32
C SER A 200 19.83 -40.66 -17.01
N GLN A 201 19.92 -39.36 -16.72
CA GLN A 201 20.48 -38.84 -15.47
C GLN A 201 19.38 -38.71 -14.41
N PRO A 202 19.66 -39.03 -13.13
CA PRO A 202 18.73 -38.82 -12.05
C PRO A 202 18.56 -37.32 -11.75
N ARG A 203 17.45 -36.92 -11.10
CA ARG A 203 17.18 -35.51 -10.76
C ARG A 203 18.33 -34.85 -9.99
N ASN A 204 19.00 -35.62 -9.14
CA ASN A 204 20.16 -35.19 -8.35
C ASN A 204 21.36 -34.72 -9.18
N TYR A 205 21.50 -35.20 -10.43
CA TYR A 205 22.49 -34.67 -11.38
C TYR A 205 22.20 -33.22 -11.76
N TYR A 206 20.94 -32.81 -11.73
CA TYR A 206 20.48 -31.46 -12.04
C TYR A 206 20.30 -30.60 -10.79
N ARG A 207 20.94 -30.97 -9.67
CA ARG A 207 20.93 -30.24 -8.40
C ARG A 207 22.36 -29.82 -8.00
N PRO A 208 22.53 -28.79 -7.15
CA PRO A 208 23.85 -28.42 -6.64
C PRO A 208 24.57 -29.59 -5.97
N VAL A 209 25.89 -29.65 -6.13
CA VAL A 209 26.75 -30.63 -5.47
C VAL A 209 26.80 -30.33 -3.97
N SER A 210 26.63 -31.38 -3.16
CA SER A 210 26.73 -31.30 -1.70
C SER A 210 27.22 -32.62 -1.11
N GLN A 211 27.46 -32.68 0.20
CA GLN A 211 27.81 -33.94 0.87
C GLN A 211 26.71 -35.01 0.71
N GLY A 212 25.44 -34.58 0.66
CA GLY A 212 24.29 -35.43 0.41
C GLY A 212 23.98 -35.68 -1.07
N ASN A 213 24.58 -34.89 -1.98
CA ASN A 213 24.41 -35.00 -3.43
C ASN A 213 25.76 -34.92 -4.18
N PRO A 214 26.56 -36.00 -4.22
CA PRO A 214 27.90 -35.97 -4.79
C PRO A 214 27.93 -35.90 -6.33
N ILE A 215 26.80 -36.14 -7.01
CA ILE A 215 26.68 -36.14 -8.48
C ILE A 215 26.17 -34.82 -9.05
N GLY A 216 25.86 -33.85 -8.17
CA GLY A 216 25.33 -32.55 -8.55
C GLY A 216 26.31 -31.67 -9.35
N TYR A 217 25.83 -30.52 -9.81
CA TYR A 217 26.64 -29.50 -10.48
C TYR A 217 27.32 -28.57 -9.48
N ASN A 218 28.43 -27.95 -9.86
CA ASN A 218 29.04 -26.90 -9.06
C ASN A 218 28.17 -25.62 -9.11
N PRO A 219 27.59 -25.14 -7.99
CA PRO A 219 26.72 -23.95 -8.00
C PRO A 219 27.43 -22.66 -8.40
N ASN A 220 28.77 -22.67 -8.48
CA ASN A 220 29.56 -21.54 -8.95
C ASN A 220 30.00 -21.67 -10.43
N ASP A 221 29.66 -22.77 -11.10
CA ASP A 221 29.99 -23.04 -12.52
C ASP A 221 28.71 -23.00 -13.38
N ASP A 222 28.47 -21.85 -14.01
CA ASP A 222 27.26 -21.63 -14.81
C ASP A 222 27.32 -22.36 -16.15
N ASN A 223 28.52 -22.54 -16.70
CA ASN A 223 28.68 -23.28 -17.95
C ASN A 223 28.27 -24.73 -17.74
N GLU A 224 28.70 -25.32 -16.62
CA GLU A 224 28.26 -26.66 -16.24
C GLU A 224 26.74 -26.74 -16.06
N ARG A 225 26.11 -25.74 -15.42
CA ARG A 225 24.64 -25.66 -15.29
C ARG A 225 23.95 -25.63 -16.65
N THR A 226 24.27 -24.65 -17.49
CA THR A 226 23.70 -24.52 -18.84
C THR A 226 23.93 -25.77 -19.68
N MET A 227 25.14 -26.35 -19.62
CA MET A 227 25.46 -27.59 -20.33
C MET A 227 24.54 -28.74 -19.97
N ARG A 228 24.27 -28.92 -18.67
CA ARG A 228 23.43 -30.02 -18.20
C ARG A 228 21.98 -29.83 -18.64
N GLU A 229 21.39 -28.64 -18.44
CA GLU A 229 20.01 -28.37 -18.85
C GLU A 229 19.83 -28.41 -20.37
N GLN A 230 20.62 -27.64 -21.13
CA GLN A 230 20.46 -27.61 -22.58
C GLN A 230 20.82 -28.94 -23.24
N GLY A 231 21.74 -29.71 -22.64
CA GLY A 231 22.00 -31.10 -23.02
C GLY A 231 20.78 -32.00 -22.82
N MET A 232 20.10 -31.90 -21.66
CA MET A 232 18.85 -32.62 -21.40
C MET A 232 17.77 -32.26 -22.42
N LEU A 233 17.56 -30.96 -22.68
CA LEU A 233 16.56 -30.50 -23.63
C LEU A 233 16.86 -30.99 -25.06
N ALA A 234 18.12 -30.93 -25.50
CA ALA A 234 18.52 -31.43 -26.82
C ALA A 234 18.35 -32.95 -26.95
N ASN A 235 18.71 -33.72 -25.91
CA ASN A 235 18.49 -35.17 -25.88
C ASN A 235 17.00 -35.51 -25.92
N CYS A 236 16.19 -34.76 -25.19
CA CYS A 236 14.74 -34.88 -25.20
C CYS A 236 14.18 -34.65 -26.61
N ILE A 237 14.55 -33.55 -27.27
CA ILE A 237 14.12 -33.27 -28.64
C ILE A 237 14.64 -34.31 -29.63
N ALA A 238 15.85 -34.82 -29.48
CA ALA A 238 16.34 -35.90 -30.33
C ALA A 238 15.49 -37.19 -30.22
N ALA A 239 14.94 -37.48 -29.04
CA ALA A 239 14.07 -38.64 -28.81
C ALA A 239 12.61 -38.40 -29.26
N VAL A 240 12.12 -37.17 -29.09
CA VAL A 240 10.71 -36.83 -29.30
C VAL A 240 10.44 -36.25 -30.69
N GLY A 241 11.36 -35.47 -31.24
CA GLY A 241 11.24 -34.79 -32.53
C GLY A 241 10.79 -35.69 -33.69
N PRO A 242 11.33 -36.91 -33.86
CA PRO A 242 10.87 -37.84 -34.90
C PRO A 242 9.41 -38.30 -34.77
N GLN A 243 8.78 -38.12 -33.60
CA GLN A 243 7.39 -38.47 -33.33
C GLN A 243 6.42 -37.35 -33.72
N ILE A 244 6.91 -36.13 -33.91
CA ILE A 244 6.10 -34.96 -34.25
C ILE A 244 5.70 -35.06 -35.74
N PRO A 245 4.40 -35.11 -36.08
CA PRO A 245 3.96 -35.18 -37.48
C PRO A 245 4.36 -33.94 -38.29
N THR A 246 4.82 -34.12 -39.53
CA THR A 246 5.14 -33.01 -40.45
C THR A 246 3.93 -32.20 -40.90
N THR A 247 2.72 -32.57 -40.47
CA THR A 247 1.49 -31.79 -40.67
C THR A 247 1.33 -30.68 -39.64
N ILE A 248 2.10 -30.72 -38.54
CA ILE A 248 2.20 -29.62 -37.59
C ILE A 248 3.31 -28.72 -38.11
N ASP A 249 2.94 -27.50 -38.50
CA ASP A 249 3.90 -26.48 -38.92
C ASP A 249 4.55 -25.88 -37.68
N VAL A 250 5.84 -26.12 -37.48
CA VAL A 250 6.56 -25.74 -36.25
C VAL A 250 7.32 -24.42 -36.39
N ASP A 251 7.37 -23.85 -37.60
CA ASP A 251 8.14 -22.65 -37.98
C ASP A 251 7.20 -21.77 -38.83
N GLY A 252 6.16 -21.25 -38.20
CA GLY A 252 5.04 -20.60 -38.90
C GLY A 252 5.38 -19.24 -39.51
N ASP A 253 6.55 -18.67 -39.20
CA ASP A 253 7.08 -17.45 -39.83
C ASP A 253 8.26 -17.70 -40.79
N ASP A 254 8.59 -18.96 -41.06
CA ASP A 254 9.63 -19.44 -41.99
C ASP A 254 11.04 -18.85 -41.69
N ASP A 255 11.36 -18.58 -40.43
CA ASP A 255 12.64 -17.99 -40.02
C ASP A 255 13.75 -19.04 -39.77
N GLY A 256 13.39 -20.33 -39.87
CA GLY A 256 14.26 -21.47 -39.64
C GLY A 256 14.33 -21.88 -38.17
N LYS A 257 13.50 -21.32 -37.29
CA LYS A 257 13.40 -21.66 -35.87
C LYS A 257 12.04 -22.25 -35.56
N VAL A 258 12.01 -23.08 -34.52
CA VAL A 258 10.74 -23.56 -33.99
C VAL A 258 10.09 -22.43 -33.19
N ASP A 259 8.83 -22.09 -33.50
CA ASP A 259 8.08 -20.97 -32.91
C ASP A 259 8.06 -21.01 -31.38
N ASN A 260 7.77 -22.20 -30.82
CA ASN A 260 7.87 -22.44 -29.38
C ASN A 260 7.95 -23.93 -29.05
N VAL A 261 8.78 -24.24 -28.04
CA VAL A 261 8.73 -25.52 -27.34
C VAL A 261 8.56 -25.28 -25.85
N CYS A 262 7.51 -25.84 -25.27
CA CYS A 262 7.25 -25.84 -23.83
C CYS A 262 7.63 -27.20 -23.21
N PHE A 263 8.66 -27.21 -22.38
CA PHE A 263 9.06 -28.38 -21.62
C PHE A 263 8.37 -28.39 -20.25
N ILE A 264 7.65 -29.46 -19.93
CA ILE A 264 7.05 -29.66 -18.61
C ILE A 264 7.85 -30.76 -17.91
N ILE A 265 8.55 -30.39 -16.84
CA ILE A 265 9.31 -31.33 -16.02
C ILE A 265 8.45 -31.80 -14.85
N GLN A 266 8.49 -33.10 -14.57
CA GLN A 266 7.82 -33.71 -13.43
C GLN A 266 8.26 -33.04 -12.10
N GLY A 267 7.38 -33.00 -11.10
CA GLY A 267 7.75 -32.63 -9.73
C GLY A 267 7.92 -31.13 -9.48
N SER A 268 8.63 -30.81 -8.40
CA SER A 268 8.84 -29.44 -7.91
C SER A 268 10.29 -28.99 -8.02
N SER A 269 10.50 -27.69 -7.91
CA SER A 269 11.82 -27.11 -7.73
C SER A 269 12.32 -27.43 -6.32
N ASP A 270 13.57 -27.87 -6.21
CA ASP A 270 14.29 -27.77 -4.93
C ASP A 270 14.68 -26.31 -4.79
N ALA A 271 14.04 -25.60 -3.89
CA ALA A 271 14.33 -24.19 -3.75
C ALA A 271 15.77 -23.93 -3.32
N TRP A 272 16.31 -22.80 -3.79
CA TRP A 272 17.73 -22.44 -3.85
C TRP A 272 18.51 -23.11 -4.99
N ALA A 273 17.95 -24.05 -5.74
CA ALA A 273 18.51 -24.51 -7.00
C ALA A 273 18.00 -23.62 -8.15
N GLU A 274 18.92 -23.09 -8.94
CA GLU A 274 18.62 -22.27 -10.14
C GLU A 274 18.27 -23.17 -11.33
N LEU A 275 18.96 -24.31 -11.45
CA LEU A 275 18.65 -25.33 -12.45
C LEU A 275 17.29 -25.98 -12.13
N LEU A 276 16.45 -26.14 -13.15
CA LEU A 276 15.07 -26.63 -13.06
C LEU A 276 14.04 -25.64 -12.47
N TRP A 277 14.37 -24.36 -12.29
CA TRP A 277 13.36 -23.32 -12.03
C TRP A 277 12.61 -22.97 -13.33
N PRO A 278 11.30 -22.65 -13.33
CA PRO A 278 10.59 -22.26 -14.56
C PRO A 278 11.20 -21.00 -15.17
N HIS A 279 11.40 -21.01 -16.49
CA HIS A 279 11.92 -19.85 -17.23
C HIS A 279 11.74 -20.02 -18.74
N ARG A 280 11.85 -18.92 -19.49
CA ARG A 280 12.17 -18.94 -20.92
C ARG A 280 13.67 -18.72 -21.11
N TRP A 281 14.31 -19.52 -21.97
CA TRP A 281 15.68 -19.25 -22.43
C TRP A 281 15.87 -19.58 -23.91
N VAL A 282 17.10 -19.33 -24.41
CA VAL A 282 17.53 -19.72 -25.75
C VAL A 282 18.47 -20.94 -25.71
N LEU A 283 18.26 -21.93 -26.56
CA LEU A 283 19.11 -23.12 -26.67
C LEU A 283 20.36 -22.80 -27.51
N TYR A 284 21.39 -22.22 -26.87
CA TYR A 284 22.61 -21.73 -27.52
C TYR A 284 23.82 -22.68 -27.38
N TYR A 285 23.80 -23.56 -26.40
CA TYR A 285 24.90 -24.47 -26.07
C TYR A 285 24.74 -25.83 -26.75
N ALA A 286 23.50 -26.27 -26.95
CA ALA A 286 23.18 -27.53 -27.61
C ALA A 286 22.41 -27.30 -28.91
N ASN A 287 22.54 -28.22 -29.87
CA ASN A 287 21.80 -28.17 -31.11
C ASN A 287 20.62 -29.15 -31.05
N ALA A 288 19.42 -28.65 -31.30
CA ALA A 288 18.20 -29.44 -31.38
C ALA A 288 17.35 -28.91 -32.54
N THR A 289 16.76 -29.82 -33.31
CA THR A 289 15.95 -29.46 -34.48
C THR A 289 14.69 -30.31 -34.56
N ILE A 290 13.58 -29.69 -34.99
CA ILE A 290 12.34 -30.38 -35.35
C ILE A 290 12.09 -30.06 -36.83
N HIS A 291 11.94 -31.09 -37.66
CA HIS A 291 11.76 -30.97 -39.12
C HIS A 291 12.79 -30.08 -39.86
N GLY A 292 13.97 -29.87 -39.27
CA GLY A 292 15.03 -29.02 -39.83
C GLY A 292 15.07 -27.60 -39.27
N ALA A 293 13.99 -27.12 -38.64
CA ALA A 293 13.96 -25.87 -37.90
C ALA A 293 14.68 -26.04 -36.55
N GLN A 294 15.44 -25.03 -36.13
CA GLN A 294 16.19 -25.07 -34.88
C GLN A 294 15.29 -24.72 -33.70
N VAL A 295 15.27 -25.58 -32.68
CA VAL A 295 14.73 -25.20 -31.36
C VAL A 295 15.67 -24.15 -30.79
N TRP A 296 15.22 -22.90 -30.76
CA TRP A 296 15.98 -21.77 -30.27
C TRP A 296 15.35 -21.24 -29.00
N ASP A 297 14.15 -20.68 -29.05
CA ASP A 297 13.42 -20.28 -27.86
C ASP A 297 12.68 -21.47 -27.24
N PHE A 298 12.72 -21.58 -25.91
CA PHE A 298 11.93 -22.57 -25.18
C PHE A 298 11.33 -21.97 -23.91
N ASN A 299 10.16 -22.49 -23.52
CA ASN A 299 9.60 -22.33 -22.19
C ASN A 299 9.88 -23.58 -21.36
N PHE A 300 10.19 -23.39 -20.08
CA PHE A 300 10.48 -24.44 -19.13
C PHE A 300 9.53 -24.31 -17.94
N GLN A 301 8.78 -25.35 -17.64
CA GLN A 301 7.76 -25.39 -16.59
C GLN A 301 7.97 -26.61 -15.69
N LEU A 302 7.55 -26.49 -14.43
CA LEU A 302 7.45 -27.64 -13.52
C LEU A 302 5.98 -27.96 -13.25
N GLU A 303 5.69 -29.26 -13.20
CA GLU A 303 4.39 -29.82 -12.86
C GLU A 303 3.73 -29.11 -11.68
N THR A 304 4.43 -28.97 -10.54
CA THR A 304 3.80 -28.44 -9.32
C THR A 304 3.51 -26.95 -9.40
N PHE A 305 4.23 -26.19 -10.22
CA PHE A 305 3.95 -24.75 -10.36
C PHE A 305 2.68 -24.53 -11.17
N MET A 306 2.41 -25.38 -12.15
CA MET A 306 1.19 -25.33 -12.96
C MET A 306 -0.09 -25.54 -12.14
N PHE A 307 -0.01 -26.24 -11.01
CA PHE A 307 -1.18 -26.49 -10.13
C PHE A 307 -1.78 -25.21 -9.53
N SER A 308 -0.94 -24.21 -9.27
CA SER A 308 -1.36 -22.97 -8.59
C SER A 308 -1.48 -21.78 -9.56
N SER A 309 -0.67 -21.75 -10.61
CA SER A 309 -0.65 -20.64 -11.57
C SER A 309 -1.74 -20.72 -12.63
N GLY A 310 -2.30 -21.91 -12.89
CA GLY A 310 -3.21 -22.13 -14.02
C GLY A 310 -2.62 -21.63 -15.34
N ALA A 311 -3.45 -21.05 -16.21
CA ALA A 311 -3.01 -20.50 -17.49
C ALA A 311 -2.12 -19.25 -17.37
N SER A 312 -2.01 -18.63 -16.18
CA SER A 312 -1.33 -17.33 -16.02
C SER A 312 0.16 -17.36 -16.40
N VAL A 313 0.93 -18.25 -15.77
CA VAL A 313 2.37 -18.42 -16.06
C VAL A 313 2.56 -18.91 -17.49
N LEU A 314 1.71 -19.81 -17.99
CA LEU A 314 1.76 -20.24 -19.39
C LEU A 314 1.59 -19.07 -20.35
N CYS A 315 0.61 -18.19 -20.11
CA CYS A 315 0.37 -17.03 -20.97
C CYS A 315 1.53 -16.02 -20.89
N HIS A 316 2.08 -15.80 -19.70
CA HIS A 316 3.24 -14.93 -19.49
C HIS A 316 4.45 -15.41 -20.32
N GLU A 317 4.81 -16.69 -20.16
CA GLU A 317 5.96 -17.29 -20.83
C GLU A 317 5.76 -17.41 -22.34
N MET A 318 4.55 -17.69 -22.78
CA MET A 318 4.18 -17.70 -24.19
C MET A 318 4.27 -16.30 -24.81
N PHE A 319 3.94 -15.23 -24.07
CA PHE A 319 4.05 -13.88 -24.62
C PHE A 319 5.51 -13.44 -24.79
N HIS A 320 6.44 -14.00 -24.00
CA HIS A 320 7.87 -13.85 -24.27
C HIS A 320 8.30 -14.47 -25.60
N SER A 321 7.67 -15.57 -26.04
CA SER A 321 7.95 -16.18 -27.35
C SER A 321 7.57 -15.24 -28.50
N LEU A 322 6.53 -14.42 -28.31
CA LEU A 322 6.17 -13.32 -29.21
C LEU A 322 7.09 -12.08 -29.10
N GLY A 323 8.11 -12.11 -28.23
CA GLY A 323 9.10 -11.05 -28.06
C GLY A 323 8.79 -10.03 -26.95
N ALA A 324 7.76 -10.25 -26.14
CA ALA A 324 7.41 -9.33 -25.05
C ALA A 324 8.45 -9.35 -23.91
N PRO A 325 8.81 -8.19 -23.33
CA PRO A 325 9.62 -8.12 -22.14
C PRO A 325 8.79 -8.03 -20.86
N ASP A 326 9.46 -8.26 -19.73
CA ASP A 326 8.91 -8.03 -18.41
C ASP A 326 8.78 -6.56 -18.06
N LEU A 327 7.73 -6.30 -17.28
CA LEU A 327 7.35 -4.99 -16.78
C LEU A 327 7.57 -4.82 -15.27
N TYR A 328 8.13 -5.82 -14.58
CA TYR A 328 8.74 -5.69 -13.25
C TYR A 328 10.27 -5.52 -13.36
N ARG A 329 10.93 -5.09 -12.27
CA ARG A 329 12.39 -4.88 -12.18
C ARG A 329 13.07 -6.05 -11.47
N TYR A 330 14.30 -6.37 -11.84
CA TYR A 330 15.07 -7.48 -11.24
C TYR A 330 15.99 -7.02 -10.12
N ASN A 331 16.74 -5.96 -10.39
CA ASN A 331 17.77 -5.48 -9.46
C ASN A 331 17.19 -4.52 -8.41
N ASP A 332 16.28 -3.65 -8.83
CA ASP A 332 15.66 -2.64 -7.97
C ASP A 332 14.17 -2.94 -7.76
N THR A 333 13.89 -3.82 -6.80
CA THR A 333 12.54 -4.24 -6.42
C THR A 333 11.90 -3.31 -5.37
N THR A 334 12.48 -2.13 -5.12
CA THR A 334 11.92 -1.15 -4.16
C THR A 334 10.55 -0.63 -4.58
N ILE A 335 10.25 -0.70 -5.87
CA ILE A 335 8.95 -0.41 -6.43
C ILE A 335 8.50 -1.48 -7.42
N THR A 336 7.20 -1.55 -7.63
CA THR A 336 6.56 -2.28 -8.72
C THR A 336 6.11 -1.26 -9.78
N PRO A 337 6.75 -1.20 -10.98
CA PRO A 337 6.41 -0.17 -11.97
C PRO A 337 4.99 -0.27 -12.54
N ILE A 338 4.45 -1.48 -12.68
CA ILE A 338 3.14 -1.76 -13.32
C ILE A 338 2.22 -2.63 -12.45
N GLY A 339 2.70 -3.76 -11.92
CA GLY A 339 1.94 -4.65 -11.02
C GLY A 339 0.82 -5.43 -11.72
N ASP A 340 -0.23 -5.78 -10.98
CA ASP A 340 -1.33 -6.66 -11.44
C ASP A 340 -2.24 -6.03 -12.51
N TRP A 341 -1.81 -4.92 -13.13
CA TRP A 341 -2.47 -4.28 -14.26
C TRP A 341 -2.04 -4.86 -15.63
N ASP A 342 -0.97 -5.65 -15.68
CA ASP A 342 -0.43 -6.22 -16.93
C ASP A 342 0.09 -7.65 -16.71
N LEU A 343 -0.16 -8.55 -17.66
CA LEU A 343 0.34 -9.94 -17.64
C LEU A 343 1.86 -10.01 -17.43
N MET A 344 2.60 -9.07 -18.00
CA MET A 344 4.08 -9.05 -17.91
C MET A 344 4.59 -8.45 -16.61
N ALA A 345 3.70 -8.18 -15.65
CA ALA A 345 4.05 -7.63 -14.34
C ALA A 345 3.44 -8.36 -13.14
N GLY A 346 2.35 -9.11 -13.33
CA GLY A 346 1.65 -9.84 -12.27
C GLY A 346 1.11 -11.18 -12.76
N ASN A 347 0.89 -12.11 -11.84
CA ASN A 347 0.58 -13.51 -12.14
C ASN A 347 -0.80 -13.96 -11.61
N ALA A 348 -1.81 -13.09 -11.66
CA ALA A 348 -3.17 -13.43 -11.24
C ALA A 348 -3.74 -14.59 -12.10
N ASN A 349 -4.67 -15.36 -11.55
CA ASN A 349 -5.30 -16.48 -12.24
C ASN A 349 -6.83 -16.46 -12.04
N PRO A 350 -7.65 -16.33 -13.10
CA PRO A 350 -7.28 -16.10 -14.50
C PRO A 350 -6.40 -14.85 -14.70
N PRO A 351 -5.49 -14.84 -15.69
CA PRO A 351 -4.61 -13.72 -15.96
C PRO A 351 -5.37 -12.46 -16.38
N GLN A 352 -4.81 -11.31 -16.06
CA GLN A 352 -5.16 -10.02 -16.67
C GLN A 352 -4.59 -9.94 -18.10
N HIS A 353 -5.22 -9.13 -18.94
CA HIS A 353 -4.68 -8.76 -20.26
C HIS A 353 -3.37 -7.99 -20.11
N MET A 354 -2.48 -8.14 -21.09
CA MET A 354 -1.40 -7.18 -21.28
C MET A 354 -1.96 -5.79 -21.70
N SER A 355 -1.22 -4.74 -21.38
CA SER A 355 -1.57 -3.35 -21.74
C SER A 355 -1.59 -3.15 -23.24
N ALA A 356 -2.30 -2.12 -23.70
CA ALA A 356 -2.43 -1.80 -25.12
C ALA A 356 -1.07 -1.51 -25.78
N TRP A 357 -0.11 -0.92 -25.04
CA TRP A 357 1.25 -0.75 -25.52
C TRP A 357 1.92 -2.10 -25.84
N MET A 358 1.75 -3.08 -24.97
CA MET A 358 2.32 -4.41 -25.17
C MET A 358 1.66 -5.12 -26.35
N LYS A 359 0.32 -5.01 -26.49
CA LYS A 359 -0.42 -5.53 -27.66
C LYS A 359 0.01 -4.88 -28.97
N TYR A 360 0.35 -3.58 -28.94
CA TYR A 360 0.87 -2.86 -30.10
C TYR A 360 2.30 -3.27 -30.45
N LYS A 361 3.24 -3.12 -29.51
CA LYS A 361 4.68 -3.24 -29.79
C LYS A 361 5.13 -4.69 -29.94
N TYR A 362 4.67 -5.57 -29.04
CA TYR A 362 5.15 -6.94 -28.95
C TYR A 362 4.13 -7.96 -29.46
N GLY A 363 2.83 -7.71 -29.25
CA GLY A 363 1.77 -8.53 -29.83
C GLY A 363 1.54 -8.25 -31.33
N GLN A 364 1.86 -7.04 -31.81
CA GLN A 364 1.56 -6.59 -33.18
C GLN A 364 0.07 -6.68 -33.58
N TRP A 365 -0.83 -6.73 -32.61
CA TRP A 365 -2.29 -6.88 -32.83
C TRP A 365 -3.02 -5.56 -32.96
N LEU A 366 -2.33 -4.44 -32.75
CA LEU A 366 -2.86 -3.09 -32.91
C LEU A 366 -2.08 -2.40 -34.05
N PRO A 367 -2.76 -1.87 -35.08
CA PRO A 367 -2.09 -1.42 -36.29
C PRO A 367 -1.36 -0.08 -36.14
N THR A 368 -1.81 0.77 -35.21
CA THR A 368 -1.26 2.11 -35.01
C THR A 368 -1.38 2.55 -33.55
N ILE A 369 -0.58 3.57 -33.18
CA ILE A 369 -0.76 4.30 -31.93
C ILE A 369 -1.37 5.66 -32.24
N PRO A 370 -2.67 5.87 -31.99
CA PRO A 370 -3.29 7.18 -32.12
C PRO A 370 -2.61 8.17 -31.18
N GLN A 371 -2.10 9.27 -31.71
CA GLN A 371 -1.47 10.32 -30.91
C GLN A 371 -2.40 11.53 -30.76
N ILE A 372 -2.67 11.94 -29.53
CA ILE A 372 -3.37 13.20 -29.26
C ILE A 372 -2.36 14.34 -29.36
N THR A 373 -2.59 15.25 -30.30
CA THR A 373 -1.78 16.45 -30.53
C THR A 373 -2.60 17.74 -30.48
N GLU A 374 -3.92 17.62 -30.32
CA GLU A 374 -4.84 18.74 -30.22
C GLU A 374 -5.55 18.68 -28.87
N SER A 375 -5.98 19.85 -28.38
CA SER A 375 -6.80 19.91 -27.17
C SER A 375 -8.23 19.48 -27.50
N GLY A 376 -8.87 18.71 -26.63
CA GLY A 376 -10.22 18.22 -26.88
C GLY A 376 -10.71 17.21 -25.86
N THR A 377 -11.92 16.70 -26.11
CA THR A 377 -12.51 15.60 -25.34
C THR A 377 -12.44 14.32 -26.18
N TYR A 378 -11.94 13.26 -25.58
CA TYR A 378 -11.69 11.96 -26.17
C TYR A 378 -12.45 10.88 -25.40
N THR A 379 -12.61 9.71 -26.02
CA THR A 379 -13.20 8.53 -25.39
C THR A 379 -12.35 7.30 -25.65
N LEU A 380 -12.37 6.34 -24.74
CA LEU A 380 -11.72 5.04 -24.90
C LEU A 380 -12.68 3.89 -24.57
N SER A 381 -12.58 2.82 -25.35
CA SER A 381 -13.19 1.51 -25.10
C SER A 381 -12.24 0.64 -24.26
N PRO A 382 -12.76 -0.33 -23.47
CA PRO A 382 -11.92 -1.25 -22.69
C PRO A 382 -10.93 -2.03 -23.56
N VAL A 383 -9.69 -2.18 -23.08
CA VAL A 383 -8.62 -2.91 -23.78
C VAL A 383 -9.00 -4.35 -24.11
N ALA A 384 -9.66 -5.06 -23.20
CA ALA A 384 -10.10 -6.44 -23.42
C ALA A 384 -11.21 -6.54 -24.50
N GLY A 385 -12.09 -5.53 -24.60
CA GLY A 385 -13.30 -5.59 -25.42
C GLY A 385 -13.21 -4.97 -26.81
N SER A 386 -12.11 -4.27 -27.15
CA SER A 386 -12.00 -3.58 -28.44
C SER A 386 -10.56 -3.49 -28.94
N ALA A 387 -10.36 -3.80 -30.23
CA ALA A 387 -9.10 -3.59 -30.97
C ALA A 387 -8.93 -2.15 -31.47
N THR A 388 -9.96 -1.31 -31.33
CA THR A 388 -9.97 0.08 -31.81
C THR A 388 -10.36 1.03 -30.68
N ASN A 389 -9.84 2.26 -30.73
CA ASN A 389 -10.14 3.29 -29.72
C ASN A 389 -9.91 2.81 -28.27
N ASN A 390 -8.88 2.01 -28.03
CA ASN A 390 -8.58 1.36 -26.74
C ASN A 390 -7.34 1.98 -26.05
N PHE A 391 -6.56 2.79 -26.77
CA PHE A 391 -5.48 3.59 -26.21
C PHE A 391 -5.17 4.85 -27.01
N TYR A 392 -4.57 5.83 -26.33
CA TYR A 392 -3.96 7.01 -26.94
C TYR A 392 -2.55 7.22 -26.39
N ARG A 393 -1.69 7.81 -27.22
CA ARG A 393 -0.39 8.34 -26.80
C ARG A 393 -0.40 9.86 -26.81
N ILE A 394 0.24 10.49 -25.82
CA ILE A 394 0.39 11.94 -25.70
C ILE A 394 1.87 12.27 -25.56
N PRO A 395 2.42 13.22 -26.35
CA PRO A 395 3.80 13.67 -26.16
C PRO A 395 4.01 14.25 -24.75
N SER A 396 5.09 13.86 -24.08
CA SER A 396 5.55 14.59 -22.90
C SER A 396 6.44 15.77 -23.31
N TRP A 397 6.75 16.65 -22.36
CA TRP A 397 7.73 17.71 -22.51
C TRP A 397 9.17 17.20 -22.65
N ARG A 398 9.44 15.92 -22.34
CA ARG A 398 10.72 15.28 -22.58
C ARG A 398 10.68 14.47 -23.88
N ALA A 399 11.67 14.70 -24.74
CA ALA A 399 11.80 13.98 -26.00
C ALA A 399 11.91 12.46 -25.79
N ASN A 400 11.25 11.69 -26.65
CA ASN A 400 11.14 10.22 -26.60
C ASN A 400 10.42 9.66 -25.35
N GLU A 401 9.81 10.53 -24.54
CA GLU A 401 8.89 10.13 -23.48
C GLU A 401 7.47 10.60 -23.79
N TYR A 402 6.51 9.74 -23.51
CA TYR A 402 5.09 9.93 -23.78
C TYR A 402 4.25 9.53 -22.58
N TYR A 403 2.99 9.94 -22.58
CA TYR A 403 1.94 9.33 -21.78
C TYR A 403 1.16 8.35 -22.63
N VAL A 404 0.81 7.19 -22.08
CA VAL A 404 -0.15 6.27 -22.68
C VAL A 404 -1.38 6.23 -21.81
N LEU A 405 -2.54 6.37 -22.43
CA LEU A 405 -3.85 6.32 -21.80
C LEU A 405 -4.56 5.07 -22.31
N GLU A 406 -5.04 4.23 -21.42
CA GLU A 406 -5.87 3.08 -21.78
C GLU A 406 -7.03 2.93 -20.78
N TYR A 407 -8.14 2.35 -21.22
CA TYR A 407 -9.26 2.07 -20.32
C TYR A 407 -9.26 0.60 -19.92
N ARG A 408 -9.19 0.32 -18.62
CA ARG A 408 -9.32 -1.03 -18.08
C ARG A 408 -10.63 -1.18 -17.32
N LYS A 409 -11.34 -2.25 -17.66
CA LYS A 409 -12.63 -2.65 -17.09
C LYS A 409 -12.67 -4.17 -17.11
N GLY A 410 -12.95 -4.79 -15.97
CA GLY A 410 -13.18 -6.23 -15.94
C GLY A 410 -14.35 -6.61 -16.85
N SER A 411 -14.12 -7.54 -17.78
CA SER A 411 -15.15 -8.08 -18.67
C SER A 411 -14.73 -9.41 -19.26
N GLY A 412 -15.66 -10.36 -19.39
CA GLY A 412 -15.39 -11.66 -20.00
C GLY A 412 -14.65 -12.62 -19.07
N THR A 413 -13.74 -13.40 -19.62
CA THR A 413 -12.95 -14.44 -18.92
C THR A 413 -11.79 -13.85 -18.12
N TYR A 414 -11.14 -12.82 -18.68
CA TYR A 414 -9.91 -12.20 -18.17
C TYR A 414 -10.18 -10.77 -17.68
N ASP A 415 -9.18 -10.12 -17.07
CA ASP A 415 -9.32 -8.80 -16.42
C ASP A 415 -10.32 -8.74 -15.23
N TYR A 416 -10.96 -9.85 -14.84
CA TYR A 416 -11.82 -9.90 -13.65
C TYR A 416 -11.04 -9.64 -12.35
N ASN A 417 -9.77 -10.05 -12.32
CA ASN A 417 -8.88 -9.89 -11.17
C ASN A 417 -8.17 -8.53 -11.12
N LEU A 418 -8.53 -7.59 -11.99
CA LEU A 418 -7.94 -6.26 -11.96
C LEU A 418 -8.19 -5.56 -10.62
N PRO A 419 -7.24 -4.75 -10.11
CA PRO A 419 -7.42 -4.07 -8.83
C PRO A 419 -8.62 -3.12 -8.80
N ASN A 420 -8.96 -2.51 -9.94
CA ASN A 420 -10.12 -1.62 -10.09
C ASN A 420 -10.45 -1.37 -11.58
N ASN A 421 -11.50 -0.58 -11.84
CA ASN A 421 -11.89 -0.16 -13.20
C ASN A 421 -11.65 1.34 -13.40
N GLY A 422 -11.16 1.73 -14.58
CA GLY A 422 -11.00 3.14 -14.96
C GLY A 422 -9.88 3.37 -15.97
N LEU A 423 -9.66 4.64 -16.27
CA LEU A 423 -8.60 5.11 -17.14
C LEU A 423 -7.27 4.94 -16.41
N LEU A 424 -6.31 4.25 -17.04
CA LEU A 424 -4.94 4.15 -16.57
C LEU A 424 -4.06 5.12 -17.35
N VAL A 425 -3.11 5.72 -16.65
CA VAL A 425 -2.13 6.65 -17.23
C VAL A 425 -0.74 6.07 -17.01
N TYR A 426 -0.03 5.81 -18.10
CA TYR A 426 1.35 5.33 -18.09
C TYR A 426 2.28 6.44 -18.56
N ARG A 427 3.48 6.47 -18.01
CA ARG A 427 4.66 7.05 -18.66
C ARG A 427 5.27 5.96 -19.54
N LEU A 428 5.62 6.34 -20.76
CA LEU A 428 6.31 5.50 -21.74
C LEU A 428 7.64 6.16 -22.14
N ASP A 429 8.74 5.42 -22.10
CA ASP A 429 10.03 5.81 -22.66
C ASP A 429 10.39 4.90 -23.84
N THR A 430 10.28 5.43 -25.07
CA THR A 430 10.43 4.62 -26.29
C THR A 430 11.88 4.23 -26.60
N ARG A 431 12.85 4.64 -25.77
CA ARG A 431 14.26 4.26 -25.91
C ARG A 431 14.57 2.92 -25.25
N LEU A 432 13.63 2.37 -24.50
CA LEU A 432 13.79 1.16 -23.69
C LEU A 432 12.93 0.01 -24.23
N ASN A 433 13.25 -1.21 -23.78
CA ASN A 433 12.54 -2.44 -24.11
C ASN A 433 12.36 -3.25 -22.82
N GLY A 434 11.23 -3.05 -22.13
CA GLY A 434 10.92 -3.61 -20.82
C GLY A 434 11.36 -2.75 -19.64
N ASN A 435 11.03 -3.25 -18.45
CA ASN A 435 11.37 -2.62 -17.16
C ASN A 435 12.40 -3.42 -16.35
N ALA A 436 12.79 -4.59 -16.83
CA ALA A 436 13.57 -5.56 -16.08
C ALA A 436 14.89 -5.02 -15.50
N SER A 437 15.65 -4.23 -16.26
CA SER A 437 16.84 -3.53 -15.72
C SER A 437 16.62 -2.06 -15.46
N GLY A 438 15.36 -1.67 -15.30
CA GLY A 438 15.02 -0.38 -14.74
C GLY A 438 15.55 -0.21 -13.31
N PRO A 439 15.69 1.04 -12.84
CA PRO A 439 15.39 2.29 -13.56
C PRO A 439 16.47 2.68 -14.61
N PRO A 440 16.11 3.37 -15.71
CA PRO A 440 14.76 3.82 -16.07
C PRO A 440 13.87 2.68 -16.62
N ASP A 441 12.55 2.82 -16.46
CA ASP A 441 11.55 1.85 -16.95
C ASP A 441 11.02 2.25 -18.34
N GLU A 442 10.74 1.29 -19.23
CA GLU A 442 9.96 1.54 -20.46
C GLU A 442 8.57 2.04 -20.11
N LEU A 443 7.84 1.31 -19.27
CA LEU A 443 6.49 1.67 -18.80
C LEU A 443 6.46 1.91 -17.29
N TYR A 444 5.75 2.94 -16.86
CA TYR A 444 5.48 3.21 -15.45
C TYR A 444 4.06 3.71 -15.29
N ILE A 445 3.25 3.12 -14.40
CA ILE A 445 1.87 3.55 -14.19
C ILE A 445 1.78 4.67 -13.13
N TYR A 446 1.06 5.77 -13.38
CA TYR A 446 0.87 6.82 -12.37
C TYR A 446 -0.13 6.38 -11.29
N ARG A 447 0.27 6.46 -10.02
CA ARG A 447 -0.54 6.03 -8.87
C ARG A 447 -0.47 7.00 -7.68
N PRO A 448 -1.48 7.02 -6.80
CA PRO A 448 -1.47 7.84 -5.59
C PRO A 448 -0.29 7.52 -4.67
N MET A 449 0.02 8.45 -3.75
CA MET A 449 1.10 8.29 -2.76
C MET A 449 2.51 8.12 -3.37
N SER A 450 2.66 8.43 -4.66
CA SER A 450 3.93 8.53 -5.35
C SER A 450 4.01 9.89 -6.04
N SER A 451 5.20 10.46 -6.15
CA SER A 451 5.49 11.71 -6.87
C SER A 451 6.79 11.64 -7.68
N ASN A 452 7.35 10.44 -7.80
CA ASN A 452 8.64 10.17 -8.45
C ASN A 452 8.74 8.68 -8.84
N THR A 453 9.79 8.31 -9.58
CA THR A 453 10.05 6.95 -10.08
C THR A 453 10.64 5.98 -9.04
N THR A 454 10.77 6.40 -7.78
CA THR A 454 11.43 5.65 -6.68
C THR A 454 10.51 5.37 -5.48
N THR A 455 9.32 5.99 -5.42
CA THR A 455 8.30 5.72 -4.41
C THR A 455 7.22 4.81 -4.99
N ASN A 456 6.97 3.67 -4.35
CA ASN A 456 6.04 2.67 -4.89
C ASN A 456 4.60 3.21 -5.02
N GLY A 457 4.12 3.93 -3.99
CA GLY A 457 2.75 4.44 -3.94
C GLY A 457 1.69 3.33 -3.82
N ALA A 458 0.43 3.70 -4.02
CA ALA A 458 -0.72 2.80 -3.96
C ALA A 458 -1.10 2.28 -5.35
N ILE A 459 -0.35 1.29 -5.86
CA ILE A 459 -0.48 0.78 -7.23
C ILE A 459 -1.88 0.26 -7.58
N ASN A 460 -2.58 -0.34 -6.61
CA ASN A 460 -3.94 -0.85 -6.78
C ASN A 460 -4.99 0.26 -6.98
N MET A 461 -4.63 1.52 -6.69
CA MET A 461 -5.46 2.70 -6.87
C MET A 461 -5.06 3.53 -8.09
N ALA A 462 -4.35 2.96 -9.06
CA ALA A 462 -3.84 3.67 -10.23
C ALA A 462 -4.93 4.20 -11.18
N ASN A 463 -6.15 3.67 -11.12
CA ASN A 463 -7.27 4.07 -11.96
C ASN A 463 -7.77 5.50 -11.72
N PHE A 464 -8.21 6.13 -12.82
CA PHE A 464 -8.89 7.41 -12.87
C PHE A 464 -10.32 7.21 -13.36
N SER A 465 -11.27 7.80 -12.67
CA SER A 465 -12.70 7.81 -13.00
C SER A 465 -13.44 8.76 -12.07
N LEU A 466 -14.64 9.17 -12.46
CA LEU A 466 -15.50 9.93 -11.56
C LEU A 466 -15.83 9.15 -10.27
N GLN A 467 -16.01 7.82 -10.35
CA GLN A 467 -16.26 6.98 -9.17
C GLN A 467 -15.07 6.92 -8.22
N SER A 468 -13.83 6.92 -8.74
CA SER A 468 -12.62 6.91 -7.92
C SER A 468 -12.32 8.27 -7.26
N GLY A 469 -13.01 9.35 -7.70
CA GLY A 469 -12.68 10.74 -7.35
C GLY A 469 -11.41 11.27 -8.03
N ARG A 470 -10.66 10.42 -8.74
CA ARG A 470 -9.46 10.82 -9.48
C ARG A 470 -9.84 11.18 -10.91
N THR A 471 -10.12 12.45 -11.14
CA THR A 471 -10.63 12.96 -12.42
C THR A 471 -9.66 13.84 -13.20
N LYS A 472 -8.43 14.02 -12.68
CA LYS A 472 -7.38 14.84 -13.29
C LYS A 472 -5.98 14.33 -12.93
N LEU A 473 -5.04 14.50 -13.85
CA LEU A 473 -3.60 14.38 -13.63
C LEU A 473 -2.89 15.46 -14.44
N ASN A 474 -2.32 16.45 -13.74
CA ASN A 474 -1.65 17.59 -14.36
C ASN A 474 -0.58 18.18 -13.44
N GLU A 475 0.06 19.28 -13.83
CA GLU A 475 1.17 19.86 -13.05
C GLU A 475 0.75 20.47 -11.70
N SER A 476 -0.55 20.53 -11.41
CA SER A 476 -1.09 20.94 -10.10
C SER A 476 -1.55 19.78 -9.22
N THR A 477 -1.50 18.53 -9.71
CA THR A 477 -1.89 17.34 -8.94
C THR A 477 -0.68 16.66 -8.28
N ILE A 478 -0.94 15.81 -7.28
CA ILE A 478 0.07 14.91 -6.69
C ILE A 478 -0.46 13.46 -6.77
N PRO A 479 0.19 12.55 -7.54
CA PRO A 479 1.27 12.83 -8.48
C PRO A 479 0.86 13.80 -9.59
N ASN A 480 1.85 14.51 -10.14
CA ASN A 480 1.77 15.11 -11.47
C ASN A 480 2.24 14.10 -12.52
N GLY A 481 2.22 14.48 -13.80
CA GLY A 481 2.76 13.67 -14.90
C GLY A 481 4.28 13.71 -14.96
N PHE A 482 5.00 13.37 -13.90
CA PHE A 482 6.46 13.45 -13.88
C PHE A 482 7.16 12.49 -14.87
N THR A 483 8.20 12.98 -15.54
CA THR A 483 9.05 12.20 -16.46
C THR A 483 9.91 11.17 -15.74
N GLY A 484 10.62 10.31 -16.49
CA GLY A 484 11.55 9.31 -15.94
C GLY A 484 12.71 9.92 -15.12
N SER A 485 12.94 11.22 -15.30
CA SER A 485 13.93 12.04 -14.58
C SER A 485 13.33 12.80 -13.39
N ASN A 486 12.08 12.51 -13.01
CA ASN A 486 11.33 13.19 -11.93
C ASN A 486 11.09 14.70 -12.16
N ASN A 487 11.23 15.17 -13.40
CA ASN A 487 10.87 16.52 -13.82
C ASN A 487 9.43 16.58 -14.32
N THR A 488 8.82 17.77 -14.35
CA THR A 488 7.50 18.00 -14.95
C THR A 488 7.44 17.50 -16.39
N GLY A 489 6.37 16.80 -16.76
CA GLY A 489 6.24 16.20 -18.09
C GLY A 489 5.11 16.79 -18.94
N GLY A 490 4.24 17.62 -18.37
CA GLY A 490 3.29 18.41 -19.13
C GLY A 490 1.99 17.72 -19.52
N LEU A 491 1.64 16.56 -18.95
CA LEU A 491 0.28 16.02 -19.13
C LEU A 491 -0.73 17.00 -18.52
N ASN A 492 -1.79 17.34 -19.25
CA ASN A 492 -2.93 18.07 -18.72
C ASN A 492 -4.22 17.28 -18.95
N LEU A 493 -4.41 16.23 -18.16
CA LEU A 493 -5.59 15.37 -18.17
C LEU A 493 -6.62 15.89 -17.15
N TYR A 494 -7.87 16.04 -17.58
CA TYR A 494 -8.97 16.48 -16.72
C TYR A 494 -10.32 15.97 -17.22
N ASN A 495 -11.38 16.20 -16.44
CA ASN A 495 -12.75 15.75 -16.74
C ASN A 495 -12.86 14.26 -17.08
N VAL A 496 -12.08 13.40 -16.41
CA VAL A 496 -12.25 11.95 -16.56
C VAL A 496 -13.64 11.55 -16.04
N GLY A 497 -14.45 10.97 -16.93
CA GLY A 497 -15.84 10.62 -16.68
C GLY A 497 -16.03 9.32 -15.89
N PHE A 498 -17.26 8.81 -15.91
CA PHE A 498 -17.59 7.52 -15.32
C PHE A 498 -16.92 6.36 -16.07
N ALA A 499 -16.45 5.34 -15.35
CA ALA A 499 -16.05 4.06 -15.91
C ALA A 499 -17.31 3.28 -16.36
N GLY A 500 -17.77 3.52 -17.59
CA GLY A 500 -18.93 2.89 -18.23
C GLY A 500 -18.56 1.88 -19.30
N ASP A 501 -19.33 1.79 -20.39
CA ASP A 501 -18.94 0.98 -21.56
C ASP A 501 -17.79 1.61 -22.34
N THR A 502 -17.71 2.94 -22.30
CA THR A 502 -16.52 3.72 -22.65
C THR A 502 -16.20 4.66 -21.49
N ILE A 503 -15.01 5.24 -21.50
CA ILE A 503 -14.63 6.32 -20.58
C ILE A 503 -14.27 7.57 -21.38
N SER A 504 -14.78 8.73 -20.95
CA SER A 504 -14.44 10.03 -21.54
C SER A 504 -13.41 10.77 -20.71
N PHE A 505 -12.60 11.61 -21.35
CA PHE A 505 -11.65 12.51 -20.69
C PHE A 505 -11.29 13.67 -21.60
N SER A 506 -10.76 14.76 -21.04
CA SER A 506 -10.28 15.92 -21.78
C SER A 506 -8.76 16.07 -21.64
N ILE A 507 -8.12 16.46 -22.74
CA ILE A 507 -6.69 16.77 -22.82
C ILE A 507 -6.53 18.21 -23.28
N MET A 508 -5.62 18.94 -22.63
CA MET A 508 -5.15 20.23 -23.11
C MET A 508 -3.67 20.13 -23.50
N ILE A 509 -3.37 20.36 -24.78
CA ILE A 509 -2.01 20.39 -25.30
C ILE A 509 -1.44 21.80 -25.14
N SER A 510 -0.42 21.93 -24.29
CA SER A 510 0.25 23.20 -24.04
C SER A 510 1.69 22.98 -23.56
N ASP A 511 2.56 23.96 -23.84
CA ASP A 511 3.94 24.00 -23.32
C ASP A 511 4.02 24.72 -21.96
N ILE A 512 2.88 25.14 -21.41
CA ILE A 512 2.76 25.81 -20.12
C ILE A 512 1.45 25.46 -19.43
N GLN A 513 1.50 25.19 -18.14
CA GLN A 513 0.35 24.86 -17.31
C GLN A 513 0.31 25.70 -16.06
N LEU A 514 -0.88 26.24 -15.77
CA LEU A 514 -1.13 26.95 -14.53
C LEU A 514 -1.18 25.94 -13.37
N THR A 515 -0.52 26.27 -12.26
CA THR A 515 -0.52 25.47 -11.03
C THR A 515 -1.09 26.21 -9.83
N ASN A 516 -1.28 27.53 -9.95
CA ASN A 516 -2.11 28.32 -9.06
C ASN A 516 -2.58 29.60 -9.78
N PRO A 517 -3.88 29.98 -9.73
CA PRO A 517 -4.99 29.22 -9.16
C PRO A 517 -5.30 27.95 -9.97
N VAL A 518 -5.79 26.92 -9.31
CA VAL A 518 -6.24 25.66 -9.91
C VAL A 518 -7.76 25.60 -10.11
N GLY A 519 -8.48 26.57 -9.56
CA GLY A 519 -9.92 26.74 -9.65
C GLY A 519 -10.66 26.37 -8.35
N ARG A 520 -11.84 26.97 -8.16
CA ARG A 520 -12.72 26.89 -6.97
C ARG A 520 -12.20 27.61 -5.71
N GLU A 521 -11.05 28.28 -5.78
CA GLU A 521 -10.56 29.09 -4.67
C GLU A 521 -11.39 30.36 -4.49
N TYR A 522 -11.34 30.91 -3.26
CA TYR A 522 -11.83 32.24 -2.94
C TYR A 522 -10.65 33.19 -2.77
N TRP A 523 -10.58 34.19 -3.64
CA TRP A 523 -9.61 35.28 -3.56
C TRP A 523 -10.33 36.55 -3.13
N PHE A 524 -9.65 37.42 -2.40
CA PHE A 524 -10.25 38.64 -1.90
C PHE A 524 -9.71 39.89 -2.60
N ALA A 525 -10.60 40.82 -2.95
CA ALA A 525 -10.23 42.09 -3.54
C ALA A 525 -9.30 42.91 -2.61
N GLY A 526 -8.36 43.65 -3.20
CA GLY A 526 -7.31 44.37 -2.49
C GLY A 526 -6.18 43.48 -1.95
N GLY A 527 -6.38 42.16 -1.91
CA GLY A 527 -5.36 41.19 -1.52
C GLY A 527 -4.25 41.03 -2.56
N SER A 528 -3.23 40.27 -2.18
CA SER A 528 -2.12 39.88 -3.05
C SER A 528 -2.07 38.36 -3.18
N LYS A 529 -2.01 37.83 -4.39
CA LYS A 529 -1.98 36.37 -4.66
C LYS A 529 -0.90 36.01 -5.65
N GLU A 530 -0.26 34.88 -5.42
CA GLU A 530 0.79 34.37 -6.30
C GLU A 530 0.20 33.51 -7.41
N ILE A 531 0.33 33.92 -8.66
CA ILE A 531 0.01 33.09 -9.83
C ILE A 531 1.23 32.19 -10.12
N LYS A 532 1.04 30.88 -10.21
CA LYS A 532 2.12 29.90 -10.45
C LYS A 532 1.89 29.09 -11.70
N TRP A 533 2.97 28.70 -12.37
CA TRP A 533 2.92 27.83 -13.53
C TRP A 533 4.15 26.93 -13.64
N LYS A 534 4.03 25.89 -14.47
CA LYS A 534 5.13 25.06 -14.95
C LYS A 534 5.16 25.14 -16.46
N ALA A 535 6.35 25.14 -17.05
CA ALA A 535 6.52 25.25 -18.49
C ALA A 535 7.61 24.30 -18.98
N LYS A 536 7.47 23.88 -20.25
CA LYS A 536 8.44 23.03 -20.96
C LYS A 536 9.83 23.66 -21.05
N THR A 537 9.86 24.99 -21.19
CA THR A 537 11.08 25.81 -21.12
C THR A 537 10.94 26.79 -19.97
N THR A 538 12.06 27.09 -19.29
CA THR A 538 12.15 28.10 -18.23
C THR A 538 12.81 29.39 -18.71
N THR A 539 13.09 29.50 -20.02
CA THR A 539 13.62 30.73 -20.63
C THR A 539 12.51 31.51 -21.35
N GLY A 540 12.77 32.78 -21.64
CA GLY A 540 11.84 33.67 -22.33
C GLY A 540 10.86 34.35 -21.37
N ASN A 541 9.77 34.88 -21.92
CA ASN A 541 8.79 35.68 -21.20
C ASN A 541 7.37 35.11 -21.36
N VAL A 542 6.52 35.44 -20.40
CA VAL A 542 5.09 35.13 -20.40
C VAL A 542 4.24 36.42 -20.32
N LYS A 543 3.02 36.34 -20.84
CA LYS A 543 1.93 37.29 -20.62
C LYS A 543 0.95 36.71 -19.61
N LEU A 544 0.47 37.51 -18.66
CA LEU A 544 -0.58 37.11 -17.72
C LEU A 544 -1.84 37.96 -17.90
N GLU A 545 -2.98 37.28 -17.91
CA GLU A 545 -4.29 37.89 -18.05
C GLU A 545 -5.28 37.22 -17.08
N TYR A 546 -6.31 37.95 -16.70
CA TYR A 546 -7.44 37.43 -15.94
C TYR A 546 -8.77 37.77 -16.62
N SER A 547 -9.80 37.03 -16.25
CA SER A 547 -11.18 37.20 -16.69
C SER A 547 -12.08 37.16 -15.48
N ILE A 548 -13.17 37.93 -15.51
CA ILE A 548 -14.26 37.86 -14.50
C ILE A 548 -15.56 37.26 -15.05
N ASN A 549 -15.55 36.81 -16.31
CA ASN A 549 -16.72 36.33 -17.06
C ASN A 549 -16.42 35.05 -17.85
N ASN A 550 -15.76 34.09 -17.20
CA ASN A 550 -15.48 32.76 -17.74
C ASN A 550 -14.76 32.76 -19.11
N GLY A 551 -13.83 33.69 -19.30
CA GLY A 551 -12.95 33.75 -20.46
C GLY A 551 -13.55 34.45 -21.67
N GLN A 552 -14.75 35.04 -21.56
CA GLN A 552 -15.35 35.82 -22.64
C GLN A 552 -14.56 37.12 -22.89
N ASN A 553 -14.08 37.78 -21.84
CA ASN A 553 -13.22 38.97 -21.92
C ASN A 553 -11.96 38.79 -21.06
N TRP A 554 -10.81 39.21 -21.56
CA TRP A 554 -9.52 39.11 -20.87
C TRP A 554 -8.94 40.49 -20.60
N ILE A 555 -8.44 40.69 -19.38
CA ILE A 555 -7.79 41.91 -18.92
C ILE A 555 -6.33 41.56 -18.64
N THR A 556 -5.39 42.30 -19.24
CA THR A 556 -3.96 42.08 -19.02
C THR A 556 -3.55 42.51 -17.62
N LEU A 557 -2.88 41.60 -16.90
CA LEU A 557 -2.14 41.89 -15.67
C LEU A 557 -0.73 42.38 -15.99
N VAL A 558 -0.03 41.66 -16.87
CA VAL A 558 1.29 42.03 -17.38
C VAL A 558 1.47 41.53 -18.81
N GLU A 559 1.90 42.41 -19.70
CA GLU A 559 2.11 42.10 -21.13
C GLU A 559 3.35 41.23 -21.37
N SER A 560 4.39 41.35 -20.53
CA SER A 560 5.63 40.59 -20.64
C SER A 560 6.39 40.58 -19.32
N THR A 561 6.64 39.39 -18.77
CA THR A 561 7.49 39.18 -17.58
C THR A 561 8.34 37.91 -17.79
N PRO A 562 9.53 37.78 -17.18
CA PRO A 562 10.32 36.56 -17.27
C PRO A 562 9.52 35.29 -16.92
N ASN A 563 9.82 34.19 -17.60
CA ASN A 563 9.21 32.88 -17.38
C ASN A 563 9.92 32.11 -16.24
N ASP A 564 9.81 32.64 -15.02
CA ASP A 564 10.45 32.08 -13.82
C ASP A 564 9.53 31.15 -12.99
N GLY A 565 8.26 31.01 -13.39
CA GLY A 565 7.30 30.07 -12.81
C GLY A 565 6.32 30.67 -11.80
N SER A 566 6.46 31.96 -11.46
CA SER A 566 5.56 32.62 -10.50
C SER A 566 5.47 34.12 -10.73
N TRP A 567 4.30 34.72 -10.47
CA TRP A 567 4.12 36.17 -10.49
C TRP A 567 3.13 36.60 -9.43
N ILE A 568 3.44 37.68 -8.70
CA ILE A 568 2.56 38.19 -7.64
C ILE A 568 1.56 39.17 -8.25
N TRP A 569 0.27 38.84 -8.16
CA TRP A 569 -0.83 39.74 -8.45
C TRP A 569 -1.18 40.54 -7.20
N ASP A 570 -0.61 41.74 -7.12
CA ASP A 570 -0.93 42.72 -6.07
C ASP A 570 -2.22 43.49 -6.42
N ASN A 571 -2.94 43.91 -5.38
CA ASN A 571 -4.16 44.72 -5.48
C ASN A 571 -5.22 44.09 -6.40
N ILE A 572 -5.64 42.86 -6.09
CA ILE A 572 -6.73 42.19 -6.81
C ILE A 572 -7.93 43.14 -6.95
N PRO A 573 -8.49 43.29 -8.16
CA PRO A 573 -9.53 44.27 -8.43
C PRO A 573 -10.79 43.99 -7.61
N ASN A 574 -11.46 45.08 -7.20
CA ASN A 574 -12.78 45.04 -6.59
C ASN A 574 -13.84 44.68 -7.63
N ALA A 575 -13.92 43.38 -7.96
CA ALA A 575 -14.80 42.82 -8.97
C ALA A 575 -15.34 41.47 -8.49
N THR A 576 -16.41 41.48 -7.69
CA THR A 576 -17.03 40.25 -7.18
C THR A 576 -17.48 39.35 -8.34
N THR A 577 -16.97 38.12 -8.41
CA THR A 577 -17.32 37.14 -9.44
C THR A 577 -17.11 35.71 -8.94
N THR A 578 -17.86 34.76 -9.48
CA THR A 578 -17.63 33.31 -9.34
C THR A 578 -17.13 32.67 -10.65
N GLN A 579 -16.85 33.50 -11.66
CA GLN A 579 -16.42 33.12 -13.00
C GLN A 579 -14.98 33.59 -13.30
N GLY A 580 -14.17 33.73 -12.26
CA GLY A 580 -12.78 34.18 -12.33
C GLY A 580 -11.93 33.16 -13.07
N LEU A 581 -11.15 33.59 -14.06
CA LEU A 581 -10.13 32.76 -14.71
C LEU A 581 -8.81 33.53 -14.79
N VAL A 582 -7.70 32.80 -14.73
CA VAL A 582 -6.35 33.30 -15.01
C VAL A 582 -5.79 32.48 -16.15
N ARG A 583 -5.10 33.15 -17.09
CA ARG A 583 -4.28 32.48 -18.09
C ARG A 583 -2.87 33.06 -18.12
N VAL A 584 -1.92 32.18 -18.33
CA VAL A 584 -0.52 32.50 -18.62
C VAL A 584 -0.21 32.06 -20.05
N THR A 585 0.40 32.94 -20.84
CA THR A 585 0.72 32.69 -22.25
C THR A 585 2.22 32.77 -22.45
N LEU A 586 2.83 31.70 -22.98
CA LEU A 586 4.22 31.74 -23.43
C LEU A 586 4.33 32.61 -24.68
N LEU A 587 5.14 33.67 -24.64
CA LEU A 587 5.28 34.58 -25.77
C LEU A 587 6.06 33.98 -26.95
N SER A 588 6.82 32.90 -26.73
CA SER A 588 7.64 32.25 -27.75
C SER A 588 6.84 31.40 -28.75
N ASN A 589 5.68 30.87 -28.35
CA ASN A 589 4.87 29.95 -29.15
C ASN A 589 3.35 30.15 -28.97
N SER A 590 2.93 31.14 -28.20
CA SER A 590 1.52 31.45 -27.90
C SER A 590 0.75 30.33 -27.19
N HIS A 591 1.43 29.30 -26.65
CA HIS A 591 0.78 28.28 -25.84
C HIS A 591 0.32 28.88 -24.51
N THR A 592 -0.88 28.49 -24.08
CA THR A 592 -1.52 29.04 -22.89
C THR A 592 -1.76 27.98 -21.83
N GLY A 593 -1.55 28.34 -20.56
CA GLY A 593 -2.01 27.59 -19.40
C GLY A 593 -3.15 28.36 -18.75
N ILE A 594 -4.31 27.74 -18.60
CA ILE A 594 -5.52 28.35 -18.01
C ILE A 594 -5.99 27.49 -16.84
N CYS A 595 -6.55 28.11 -15.80
CA CYS A 595 -7.23 27.37 -14.74
C CYS A 595 -8.39 26.57 -15.35
N LEU A 596 -8.47 25.27 -15.02
CA LEU A 596 -9.46 24.36 -15.58
C LEU A 596 -10.87 24.62 -15.06
N GLU A 597 -10.97 25.22 -13.87
CA GLU A 597 -12.22 25.57 -13.20
C GLU A 597 -12.16 27.04 -12.77
N PRO A 598 -13.30 27.76 -12.73
CA PRO A 598 -13.32 29.14 -12.24
C PRO A 598 -13.00 29.27 -10.76
N PHE A 599 -12.27 30.31 -10.38
CA PHE A 599 -12.16 30.78 -8.99
C PHE A 599 -13.11 31.96 -8.76
N ALA A 600 -13.29 32.33 -7.50
CA ALA A 600 -14.11 33.46 -7.10
C ALA A 600 -13.28 34.61 -6.56
N ILE A 601 -13.68 35.84 -6.89
CA ILE A 601 -13.18 37.07 -6.26
C ILE A 601 -14.30 37.60 -5.36
N LEU A 602 -14.00 37.85 -4.09
CA LEU A 602 -14.94 38.32 -3.07
C LEU A 602 -14.45 39.62 -2.42
N ASN A 603 -15.40 40.42 -1.93
CA ASN A 603 -15.10 41.65 -1.18
C ASN A 603 -15.24 41.48 0.34
N SER A 604 -15.87 40.39 0.78
CA SER A 604 -16.11 40.07 2.19
C SER A 604 -16.27 38.56 2.34
N VAL A 605 -15.95 38.04 3.53
CA VAL A 605 -16.26 36.66 3.91
C VAL A 605 -17.72 36.55 4.35
N ALA A 606 -18.40 35.46 4.00
CA ALA A 606 -19.80 35.24 4.38
C ALA A 606 -19.92 34.77 5.83
N SER A 607 -20.99 35.15 6.53
CA SER A 607 -21.31 34.58 7.84
C SER A 607 -21.90 33.18 7.71
N PRO A 608 -21.49 32.21 8.57
CA PRO A 608 -22.01 30.85 8.56
C PRO A 608 -23.48 30.80 9.00
N ALA A 609 -24.26 29.90 8.40
CA ALA A 609 -25.66 29.68 8.77
C ALA A 609 -25.78 28.51 9.77
N PRO A 610 -26.43 28.70 10.94
CA PRO A 610 -26.55 27.64 11.93
C PRO A 610 -27.44 26.50 11.42
N VAL A 611 -27.06 25.24 11.69
CA VAL A 611 -27.79 24.05 11.24
C VAL A 611 -28.35 23.28 12.44
N TYR A 612 -27.53 22.91 13.42
CA TYR A 612 -27.95 22.13 14.58
C TYR A 612 -27.06 22.38 15.80
N PRO A 613 -27.56 22.33 17.04
CA PRO A 613 -28.97 22.32 17.42
C PRO A 613 -29.71 23.57 16.94
N THR A 614 -30.98 23.42 16.55
CA THR A 614 -31.81 24.56 16.15
C THR A 614 -32.07 25.48 17.33
N ASN A 615 -32.25 26.78 17.07
CA ASN A 615 -32.48 27.76 18.13
C ASN A 615 -33.68 27.38 19.02
N GLY A 616 -33.46 27.34 20.33
CA GLY A 616 -34.47 26.97 21.33
C GLY A 616 -34.78 25.47 21.41
N ALA A 617 -33.96 24.60 20.80
CA ALA A 617 -34.17 23.16 20.88
C ALA A 617 -34.14 22.66 22.33
N VAL A 618 -35.00 21.69 22.67
CA VAL A 618 -35.06 21.06 24.00
C VAL A 618 -34.80 19.55 23.87
N ASN A 619 -34.44 18.90 24.98
CA ASN A 619 -34.12 17.47 25.03
C ASN A 619 -32.97 17.07 24.09
N VAL A 620 -32.04 17.99 23.84
CA VAL A 620 -30.83 17.70 23.07
C VAL A 620 -29.95 16.75 23.89
N ILE A 621 -29.34 15.74 23.26
CA ILE A 621 -28.42 14.85 23.96
C ILE A 621 -27.26 15.62 24.57
N THR A 622 -26.64 15.10 25.63
CA THR A 622 -25.56 15.79 26.38
C THR A 622 -24.20 15.79 25.67
N ASN A 623 -24.15 15.25 24.46
CA ASN A 623 -22.97 15.19 23.60
C ASN A 623 -23.36 15.48 22.13
N PRO A 624 -24.00 16.63 21.85
CA PRO A 624 -24.43 16.92 20.49
C PRO A 624 -23.23 17.33 19.63
N ASP A 625 -23.30 16.99 18.35
CA ASP A 625 -22.53 17.69 17.33
C ASP A 625 -23.22 19.04 17.07
N ILE A 626 -22.48 20.14 17.16
CA ILE A 626 -22.97 21.47 16.77
C ILE A 626 -22.50 21.76 15.36
N SER A 627 -23.41 22.07 14.45
CA SER A 627 -23.09 22.21 13.03
C SER A 627 -23.67 23.48 12.41
N TRP A 628 -22.98 23.95 11.39
CA TRP A 628 -23.37 25.08 10.55
C TRP A 628 -23.09 24.77 9.07
N ALA A 629 -23.70 25.53 8.17
CA ALA A 629 -23.43 25.44 6.75
C ALA A 629 -22.05 26.05 6.44
N PRO A 630 -21.23 25.43 5.57
CA PRO A 630 -19.98 26.03 5.12
C PRO A 630 -20.21 27.41 4.49
N ALA A 631 -19.50 28.42 4.97
CA ALA A 631 -19.57 29.78 4.46
C ALA A 631 -18.55 30.03 3.34
N ILE A 632 -19.01 30.73 2.30
CA ILE A 632 -18.21 31.15 1.14
C ILE A 632 -17.07 32.07 1.61
N GLY A 633 -15.83 31.74 1.21
CA GLY A 633 -14.63 32.50 1.58
C GLY A 633 -14.06 32.19 2.97
N ALA A 634 -14.68 31.32 3.75
CA ALA A 634 -14.15 30.91 5.05
C ALA A 634 -12.94 29.98 4.88
N ALA A 635 -11.84 30.27 5.58
CA ALA A 635 -10.69 29.39 5.72
C ALA A 635 -10.79 28.51 6.98
N SER A 636 -11.42 29.05 8.03
CA SER A 636 -11.78 28.34 9.27
C SER A 636 -12.95 29.07 9.96
N TYR A 637 -13.28 28.67 11.18
CA TYR A 637 -14.39 29.21 11.95
C TYR A 637 -13.96 29.55 13.38
N HIS A 638 -14.48 30.65 13.90
CA HIS A 638 -14.40 30.97 15.32
C HIS A 638 -15.70 30.54 15.99
N PHE A 639 -15.63 29.46 16.78
CA PHE A 639 -16.76 28.82 17.42
C PHE A 639 -16.80 29.11 18.93
N GLN A 640 -17.98 29.53 19.41
CA GLN A 640 -18.20 29.84 20.82
C GLN A 640 -19.38 29.06 21.38
N LEU A 641 -19.21 28.52 22.59
CA LEU A 641 -20.24 27.89 23.40
C LEU A 641 -20.19 28.43 24.83
N SER A 642 -21.34 28.73 25.41
CA SER A 642 -21.47 29.29 26.75
C SER A 642 -22.76 28.84 27.45
N THR A 643 -22.82 28.96 28.78
CA THR A 643 -24.09 28.98 29.53
C THR A 643 -24.69 30.40 29.62
N SER A 644 -23.97 31.41 29.17
CA SER A 644 -24.38 32.82 29.16
C SER A 644 -24.74 33.26 27.74
N SER A 645 -25.95 33.81 27.57
CA SER A 645 -26.41 34.35 26.27
C SER A 645 -25.60 35.54 25.76
N THR A 646 -24.84 36.20 26.64
CA THR A 646 -23.98 37.34 26.31
C THR A 646 -22.51 36.94 26.12
N PHE A 647 -22.18 35.65 26.29
CA PHE A 647 -20.81 35.12 26.14
C PHE A 647 -19.77 35.80 27.05
N ASN A 648 -20.18 36.18 28.28
CA ASN A 648 -19.25 36.75 29.27
C ASN A 648 -18.30 35.70 29.88
N SER A 649 -18.61 34.43 29.69
CA SER A 649 -17.79 33.26 30.00
C SER A 649 -17.94 32.25 28.87
N PHE A 650 -16.95 31.37 28.71
CA PHE A 650 -16.94 30.38 27.64
C PHE A 650 -16.77 28.99 28.22
N ILE A 651 -17.53 28.05 27.67
CA ILE A 651 -17.25 26.61 27.76
C ILE A 651 -16.26 26.26 26.64
N VAL A 652 -16.52 26.78 25.44
CA VAL A 652 -15.66 26.68 24.27
C VAL A 652 -15.50 28.07 23.67
N ASN A 653 -14.27 28.41 23.28
CA ASN A 653 -13.92 29.59 22.51
C ASN A 653 -12.76 29.21 21.59
N ASP A 654 -13.09 28.53 20.49
CA ASP A 654 -12.13 28.03 19.53
C ASP A 654 -12.00 29.02 18.38
N LEU A 655 -10.83 29.63 18.23
CA LEU A 655 -10.61 30.75 17.30
C LEU A 655 -10.40 30.31 15.85
N GLU A 656 -10.00 29.05 15.61
CA GLU A 656 -9.58 28.55 14.30
C GLU A 656 -10.03 27.09 14.06
N HIS A 657 -11.32 26.82 14.29
CA HIS A 657 -11.90 25.51 14.01
C HIS A 657 -12.00 25.25 12.50
N ALA A 658 -11.42 24.16 12.01
CA ALA A 658 -11.28 23.90 10.58
C ALA A 658 -12.59 23.46 9.90
N ASP A 659 -13.43 22.73 10.63
CA ASP A 659 -14.62 22.07 10.08
C ASP A 659 -15.91 22.85 10.34
N ASN A 660 -16.99 22.48 9.67
CA ASN A 660 -18.32 23.07 9.88
C ASN A 660 -19.16 22.34 10.94
N VAL A 661 -18.53 21.46 11.72
CA VAL A 661 -19.12 20.68 12.80
C VAL A 661 -18.17 20.67 13.99
N TYR A 662 -18.68 20.95 15.19
CA TYR A 662 -17.96 20.89 16.45
C TYR A 662 -18.59 19.84 17.37
N SER A 663 -17.88 18.75 17.63
CA SER A 663 -18.34 17.68 18.51
C SER A 663 -18.08 18.02 19.98
N ILE A 664 -19.13 18.03 20.80
CA ILE A 664 -19.00 18.29 22.24
C ILE A 664 -19.22 16.99 23.01
N SER A 665 -18.38 16.78 24.02
CA SER A 665 -18.61 15.73 25.02
C SER A 665 -18.91 16.37 26.37
N THR A 666 -19.76 15.73 27.17
CA THR A 666 -19.99 16.03 28.60
C THR A 666 -20.72 17.34 28.94
N LEU A 667 -21.74 17.73 28.15
CA LEU A 667 -22.68 18.77 28.61
C LEU A 667 -23.49 18.24 29.82
N ALA A 668 -23.78 19.13 30.76
CA ALA A 668 -24.65 18.79 31.88
C ALA A 668 -26.07 18.54 31.36
N ALA A 669 -26.78 17.57 31.95
CA ALA A 669 -28.20 17.35 31.67
C ALA A 669 -29.04 18.57 32.10
N PHE A 670 -30.19 18.77 31.46
CA PHE A 670 -31.15 19.82 31.82
C PHE A 670 -30.58 21.24 31.87
N THR A 671 -29.56 21.52 31.08
CA THR A 671 -28.84 22.79 31.09
C THR A 671 -29.01 23.50 29.75
N THR A 672 -29.30 24.81 29.80
CA THR A 672 -29.39 25.64 28.60
C THR A 672 -28.02 26.17 28.22
N TYR A 673 -27.66 25.99 26.96
CA TYR A 673 -26.42 26.45 26.34
C TYR A 673 -26.73 27.42 25.21
N TYR A 674 -25.79 28.32 24.97
CA TYR A 674 -25.80 29.30 23.89
C TYR A 674 -24.56 29.10 23.03
N TRP A 675 -24.74 29.14 21.71
CA TRP A 675 -23.63 29.01 20.78
C TRP A 675 -23.76 30.00 19.61
N ARG A 676 -22.61 30.36 19.04
CA ARG A 676 -22.52 31.18 17.82
C ARG A 676 -21.20 30.88 17.12
N VAL A 677 -21.16 31.17 15.83
CA VAL A 677 -19.99 30.95 14.99
C VAL A 677 -19.84 32.06 13.95
N GLU A 678 -18.62 32.49 13.70
CA GLU A 678 -18.24 33.40 12.62
C GLU A 678 -17.17 32.77 11.73
N SER A 679 -17.09 33.20 10.48
CA SER A 679 -16.06 32.73 9.55
C SER A 679 -14.77 33.52 9.72
N VAL A 680 -13.65 32.81 9.60
CA VAL A 680 -12.31 33.38 9.62
C VAL A 680 -11.74 33.29 8.22
N SER A 681 -11.14 34.38 7.75
CA SER A 681 -10.51 34.49 6.43
C SER A 681 -9.28 35.39 6.50
N GLU A 682 -8.58 35.57 5.38
CA GLU A 682 -7.45 36.51 5.30
C GLU A 682 -7.87 37.99 5.44
N LEU A 683 -9.15 38.31 5.26
CA LEU A 683 -9.69 39.65 5.56
C LEU A 683 -10.03 39.84 7.05
N GLY A 684 -9.91 38.80 7.86
CA GLY A 684 -10.38 38.75 9.24
C GLY A 684 -11.71 38.01 9.38
N TYR A 685 -12.49 38.40 10.38
CA TYR A 685 -13.73 37.74 10.78
C TYR A 685 -14.94 38.26 9.99
N SER A 686 -15.88 37.37 9.67
CA SER A 686 -17.25 37.77 9.32
C SER A 686 -17.99 38.27 10.57
N ASP A 687 -19.24 38.71 10.43
CA ASP A 687 -20.12 38.79 11.60
C ASP A 687 -20.44 37.38 12.12
N PHE A 688 -20.64 37.25 13.44
CA PHE A 688 -21.24 36.06 14.03
C PHE A 688 -22.63 35.79 13.45
N CYS A 689 -22.95 34.50 13.29
CA CYS A 689 -24.34 34.09 13.11
C CYS A 689 -25.20 34.57 14.29
N PRO A 690 -26.53 34.69 14.13
CA PRO A 690 -27.42 34.95 15.26
C PRO A 690 -27.16 33.94 16.39
N THR A 691 -27.10 34.41 17.64
CA THR A 691 -26.92 33.53 18.80
C THR A 691 -28.00 32.46 18.83
N GLN A 692 -27.58 31.21 18.85
CA GLN A 692 -28.44 30.04 18.98
C GLN A 692 -28.47 29.58 20.45
N SER A 693 -29.56 28.95 20.86
CA SER A 693 -29.65 28.29 22.17
C SER A 693 -30.22 26.87 22.06
N PHE A 694 -29.89 26.02 23.03
CA PHE A 694 -30.55 24.72 23.22
C PHE A 694 -30.48 24.28 24.67
N THR A 695 -31.39 23.41 25.09
CA THR A 695 -31.44 22.79 26.41
C THR A 695 -31.24 21.29 26.30
N THR A 696 -30.24 20.77 27.02
CA THR A 696 -29.98 19.33 27.07
C THR A 696 -31.09 18.58 27.82
N GLY A 697 -31.34 17.34 27.44
CA GLY A 697 -32.27 16.42 28.14
C GLY A 697 -31.56 15.53 29.15
N GLU A 698 -32.22 14.41 29.48
CA GLU A 698 -31.62 13.30 30.23
C GLU A 698 -30.39 12.74 29.51
N ILE A 699 -29.49 12.10 30.26
CA ILE A 699 -28.40 11.32 29.66
C ILE A 699 -29.02 10.06 29.06
N THR A 700 -29.08 9.97 27.73
CA THR A 700 -29.69 8.85 26.98
C THR A 700 -28.68 7.95 26.27
N VAL A 701 -27.39 8.32 26.29
CA VAL A 701 -26.33 7.60 25.57
C VAL A 701 -25.55 6.70 26.53
N LEU A 702 -25.45 5.41 26.19
CA LEU A 702 -24.66 4.42 26.92
C LEU A 702 -23.16 4.70 26.79
N PRO A 703 -22.33 4.37 27.80
CA PRO A 703 -20.89 4.51 27.69
C PRO A 703 -20.31 3.62 26.59
N ILE A 704 -19.27 4.11 25.91
CA ILE A 704 -18.54 3.31 24.92
C ILE A 704 -17.79 2.14 25.59
N ASN A 705 -17.38 1.13 24.84
CA ASN A 705 -16.66 0.00 25.43
C ASN A 705 -15.27 0.42 25.96
N PRO A 706 -14.88 0.03 27.19
CA PRO A 706 -13.55 0.30 27.75
C PRO A 706 -12.40 -0.32 26.94
N THR A 707 -11.25 0.35 26.96
CA THR A 707 -10.00 -0.16 26.38
C THR A 707 -9.10 -0.72 27.49
N LEU A 708 -8.71 -1.98 27.38
CA LEU A 708 -7.99 -2.71 28.43
C LEU A 708 -6.50 -2.36 28.45
N LEU A 709 -5.89 -2.29 29.64
CA LEU A 709 -4.49 -1.93 29.84
C LEU A 709 -3.68 -3.12 30.36
N ASP A 710 -3.97 -3.59 31.58
CA ASP A 710 -3.25 -4.69 32.23
C ASP A 710 -4.20 -5.72 32.86
N PRO A 711 -3.84 -7.01 32.91
CA PRO A 711 -2.69 -7.62 32.23
C PRO A 711 -2.77 -7.51 30.70
N ALA A 712 -1.61 -7.52 30.04
CA ALA A 712 -1.54 -7.65 28.59
C ALA A 712 -2.21 -8.94 28.12
N ASN A 713 -2.76 -8.95 26.89
CA ASN A 713 -3.39 -10.15 26.36
C ASN A 713 -2.37 -11.30 26.23
N GLY A 714 -2.69 -12.46 26.80
CA GLY A 714 -1.80 -13.63 26.82
C GLY A 714 -0.71 -13.60 27.89
N ALA A 715 -0.76 -12.66 28.85
CA ALA A 715 0.24 -12.59 29.92
C ALA A 715 0.28 -13.89 30.75
N VAL A 716 1.47 -14.47 30.92
CA VAL A 716 1.69 -15.70 31.71
C VAL A 716 2.38 -15.40 33.04
N ASN A 717 2.46 -16.40 33.93
CA ASN A 717 3.12 -16.32 35.24
C ASN A 717 2.65 -15.13 36.10
N GLN A 718 1.36 -14.80 36.02
CA GLN A 718 0.77 -13.74 36.82
C GLN A 718 0.65 -14.16 38.29
N PRO A 719 0.78 -13.23 39.25
CA PRO A 719 0.61 -13.55 40.66
C PRO A 719 -0.84 -13.94 40.96
N LEU A 720 -1.10 -14.59 42.10
CA LEU A 720 -2.48 -14.98 42.46
C LEU A 720 -3.37 -13.78 42.88
N ASN A 721 -2.78 -12.58 42.99
CA ASN A 721 -3.46 -11.32 43.33
C ASN A 721 -3.32 -10.23 42.23
N VAL A 722 -3.70 -10.58 41.01
CA VAL A 722 -3.53 -9.75 39.79
C VAL A 722 -4.25 -8.39 39.88
N LEU A 723 -3.55 -7.31 39.49
CA LEU A 723 -4.15 -5.99 39.28
C LEU A 723 -4.65 -5.86 37.83
N ILE A 724 -5.95 -5.69 37.67
CA ILE A 724 -6.63 -5.46 36.39
C ILE A 724 -6.80 -3.96 36.17
N ARG A 725 -6.48 -3.44 34.98
CA ARG A 725 -6.52 -2.01 34.62
C ARG A 725 -7.10 -1.76 33.23
N TRP A 726 -7.77 -0.63 33.06
CA TRP A 726 -8.27 -0.13 31.76
C TRP A 726 -8.14 1.40 31.68
N TYR A 727 -8.32 1.97 30.48
CA TYR A 727 -8.41 3.42 30.30
C TYR A 727 -9.79 3.96 30.73
N PRO A 728 -9.87 5.20 31.24
CA PRO A 728 -11.16 5.87 31.47
C PRO A 728 -12.00 5.91 30.20
N THR A 729 -13.29 5.58 30.34
CA THR A 729 -14.28 5.54 29.27
C THR A 729 -15.15 6.80 29.26
N VAL A 730 -15.34 7.40 28.09
CA VAL A 730 -16.21 8.56 27.90
C VAL A 730 -17.66 8.21 28.28
N LEU A 731 -18.31 9.10 29.04
CA LEU A 731 -19.66 8.93 29.62
C LEU A 731 -19.81 7.82 30.68
N ALA A 732 -18.76 7.09 31.07
CA ALA A 732 -18.87 6.08 32.13
C ALA A 732 -18.79 6.71 33.53
N ALA A 733 -19.82 6.49 34.36
CA ALA A 733 -19.84 6.86 35.78
C ALA A 733 -19.29 5.75 36.68
N SER A 734 -19.42 4.49 36.25
CA SER A 734 -18.85 3.32 36.91
C SER A 734 -18.61 2.19 35.90
N TYR A 735 -18.00 1.08 36.35
CA TYR A 735 -17.67 -0.07 35.53
C TYR A 735 -18.20 -1.38 36.10
N HIS A 736 -18.41 -2.31 35.18
CA HIS A 736 -18.71 -3.70 35.41
C HIS A 736 -17.58 -4.54 34.81
N LEU A 737 -16.89 -5.32 35.64
CA LEU A 737 -15.81 -6.24 35.29
C LEU A 737 -16.29 -7.70 35.44
N GLU A 738 -16.02 -8.51 34.43
CA GLU A 738 -16.20 -9.97 34.49
C GLU A 738 -14.85 -10.66 34.28
N VAL A 739 -14.63 -11.74 35.04
CA VAL A 739 -13.46 -12.62 34.94
C VAL A 739 -13.93 -14.07 35.02
N ALA A 740 -13.51 -14.94 34.11
CA ALA A 740 -13.92 -16.36 34.06
C ALA A 740 -12.74 -17.29 33.77
N SER A 741 -12.87 -18.60 34.03
CA SER A 741 -11.83 -19.59 33.71
C SER A 741 -11.90 -20.09 32.26
N ASP A 742 -12.92 -19.71 31.52
CA ASP A 742 -13.11 -20.04 30.11
C ASP A 742 -13.47 -18.80 29.27
N TYR A 743 -13.31 -18.92 27.95
CA TYR A 743 -13.51 -17.82 27.01
C TYR A 743 -14.98 -17.40 26.86
N PHE A 744 -15.93 -18.32 27.07
CA PHE A 744 -17.36 -18.08 26.90
C PHE A 744 -18.01 -17.53 28.17
N PHE A 745 -17.24 -17.36 29.26
CA PHE A 745 -17.71 -16.88 30.56
C PHE A 745 -18.80 -17.78 31.16
N THR A 746 -18.69 -19.09 30.95
CA THR A 746 -19.64 -20.10 31.46
C THR A 746 -19.16 -20.79 32.73
N GLU A 747 -17.85 -20.84 32.97
CA GLU A 747 -17.18 -21.54 34.07
C GLU A 747 -16.34 -20.55 34.89
N GLY A 748 -16.36 -20.69 36.22
CA GLY A 748 -15.56 -19.85 37.11
C GLY A 748 -15.83 -18.35 37.02
N LEU A 749 -17.03 -17.94 36.61
CA LEU A 749 -17.41 -16.54 36.41
C LEU A 749 -17.45 -15.75 37.73
N MET A 750 -16.66 -14.69 37.79
CA MET A 750 -16.60 -13.67 38.83
C MET A 750 -17.06 -12.33 38.25
N VAL A 751 -18.00 -11.66 38.93
CA VAL A 751 -18.62 -10.41 38.46
C VAL A 751 -18.48 -9.32 39.51
N PHE A 752 -17.98 -8.15 39.08
CA PHE A 752 -17.81 -6.96 39.92
C PHE A 752 -18.49 -5.77 39.25
N GLN A 753 -19.27 -4.99 39.99
CA GLN A 753 -20.03 -3.85 39.47
C GLN A 753 -19.86 -2.61 40.36
N GLY A 754 -20.18 -1.44 39.81
CA GLY A 754 -20.11 -0.17 40.55
C GLY A 754 -18.68 0.33 40.78
N ILE A 755 -17.70 -0.19 40.04
CA ILE A 755 -16.29 0.22 40.18
C ILE A 755 -16.16 1.65 39.64
N THR A 756 -15.77 2.61 40.47
CA THR A 756 -15.58 4.02 40.04
C THR A 756 -14.14 4.32 39.62
N ALA A 757 -13.19 3.48 40.04
CA ALA A 757 -11.81 3.52 39.57
C ALA A 757 -11.64 2.83 38.21
N THR A 758 -10.50 3.05 37.55
CA THR A 758 -10.13 2.35 36.30
C THR A 758 -9.19 1.16 36.53
N GLN A 759 -9.24 0.61 37.75
CA GLN A 759 -8.46 -0.55 38.15
C GLN A 759 -9.20 -1.36 39.22
N PHE A 760 -8.92 -2.66 39.27
CA PHE A 760 -9.48 -3.59 40.23
C PHE A 760 -8.46 -4.68 40.58
N ARG A 761 -8.25 -4.97 41.86
CA ARG A 761 -7.31 -6.01 42.30
C ARG A 761 -8.07 -7.32 42.58
N MET A 762 -7.79 -8.34 41.77
CA MET A 762 -8.19 -9.71 42.02
C MET A 762 -7.31 -10.29 43.13
N ASN A 763 -7.88 -11.14 43.98
CA ASN A 763 -7.15 -11.90 45.00
C ASN A 763 -7.54 -13.37 44.91
N ASP A 764 -6.72 -14.24 45.50
CA ASP A 764 -7.00 -15.67 45.69
C ASP A 764 -7.30 -16.46 44.39
N LEU A 765 -6.67 -16.09 43.28
CA LEU A 765 -6.79 -16.83 42.04
C LEU A 765 -6.12 -18.22 42.16
N SER A 766 -6.70 -19.20 41.48
CA SER A 766 -6.13 -20.55 41.42
C SER A 766 -4.77 -20.53 40.71
N PRO A 767 -3.78 -21.31 41.19
CA PRO A 767 -2.47 -21.40 40.53
C PRO A 767 -2.56 -22.10 39.18
N ASN A 768 -1.61 -21.81 38.29
CA ASN A 768 -1.51 -22.40 36.93
C ASN A 768 -2.82 -22.37 36.14
N THR A 769 -3.64 -21.35 36.36
CA THR A 769 -5.00 -21.26 35.82
C THR A 769 -5.09 -20.10 34.84
N SER A 770 -5.70 -20.35 33.68
CA SER A 770 -6.00 -19.29 32.71
C SER A 770 -7.31 -18.60 33.07
N TYR A 771 -7.29 -17.28 33.07
CA TYR A 771 -8.46 -16.42 33.27
C TYR A 771 -8.69 -15.54 32.05
N TYR A 772 -9.95 -15.39 31.67
CA TYR A 772 -10.44 -14.48 30.65
C TYR A 772 -11.18 -13.34 31.32
N TRP A 773 -11.01 -12.10 30.86
CA TRP A 773 -11.63 -10.94 31.49
C TRP A 773 -12.08 -9.89 30.48
N ARG A 774 -13.12 -9.14 30.85
CA ARG A 774 -13.73 -8.06 30.06
C ARG A 774 -14.38 -7.01 30.96
N VAL A 775 -14.44 -5.75 30.52
CA VAL A 775 -15.00 -4.62 31.29
C VAL A 775 -16.00 -3.84 30.43
N ARG A 776 -17.08 -3.33 31.02
CA ARG A 776 -18.03 -2.38 30.39
C ARG A 776 -18.31 -1.18 31.28
N GLY A 777 -18.60 -0.03 30.68
CA GLY A 777 -18.98 1.19 31.38
C GLY A 777 -20.49 1.24 31.69
N MET A 778 -20.86 1.96 32.75
CA MET A 778 -22.26 2.19 33.18
C MET A 778 -22.48 3.68 33.48
N ASN A 779 -23.66 4.20 33.15
CA ASN A 779 -24.11 5.56 33.52
C ASN A 779 -25.63 5.61 33.70
N ALA A 780 -26.21 6.81 33.83
CA ALA A 780 -27.64 7.01 34.01
C ALA A 780 -28.49 6.53 32.82
N ALA A 781 -27.94 6.46 31.60
CA ALA A 781 -28.62 5.90 30.43
C ALA A 781 -28.70 4.37 30.45
N GLY A 782 -27.82 3.71 31.20
CA GLY A 782 -27.76 2.26 31.32
C GLY A 782 -26.35 1.69 31.24
N ILE A 783 -26.25 0.44 30.77
CA ILE A 783 -25.02 -0.34 30.73
C ILE A 783 -24.50 -0.46 29.29
N GLY A 784 -23.27 -0.04 29.06
CA GLY A 784 -22.60 -0.12 27.75
C GLY A 784 -22.14 -1.54 27.38
N ASN A 785 -21.52 -1.65 26.21
CA ASN A 785 -20.96 -2.91 25.72
C ASN A 785 -19.65 -3.27 26.44
N PHE A 786 -19.35 -4.58 26.49
CA PHE A 786 -18.06 -5.07 26.97
C PHE A 786 -16.91 -4.70 26.02
N SER A 787 -15.74 -4.53 26.60
CA SER A 787 -14.45 -4.53 25.91
C SER A 787 -14.22 -5.83 25.15
N LEU A 788 -13.17 -5.85 24.32
CA LEU A 788 -12.58 -7.12 23.89
C LEU A 788 -12.19 -7.98 25.11
N ILE A 789 -12.23 -9.30 24.93
CA ILE A 789 -11.83 -10.27 25.95
C ILE A 789 -10.30 -10.36 25.94
N ARG A 790 -9.68 -10.33 27.12
CA ARG A 790 -8.26 -10.63 27.31
C ARG A 790 -8.05 -11.87 28.15
N LYS A 791 -6.94 -12.57 27.92
CA LYS A 791 -6.52 -13.74 28.68
C LYS A 791 -5.25 -13.45 29.49
N PHE A 792 -5.15 -14.00 30.70
CA PHE A 792 -3.88 -14.15 31.42
C PHE A 792 -3.82 -15.52 32.13
N THR A 793 -2.62 -15.96 32.53
CA THR A 793 -2.41 -17.25 33.22
C THR A 793 -1.60 -17.03 34.49
N THR A 794 -2.11 -17.50 35.63
CA THR A 794 -1.42 -17.47 36.93
C THR A 794 -0.28 -18.49 36.99
N GLY A 795 0.74 -18.25 37.81
CA GLY A 795 1.84 -19.20 38.06
C GLY A 795 1.53 -20.26 39.13
N SER A 796 2.48 -21.16 39.41
CA SER A 796 2.41 -22.18 40.47
C SER A 796 2.33 -21.56 41.87
N SER A 797 1.44 -22.06 42.73
CA SER A 797 1.19 -21.55 44.08
C SER A 797 2.44 -21.52 44.96
N VAL A 798 2.74 -20.37 45.54
CA VAL A 798 3.38 -20.26 46.86
C VAL A 798 2.70 -19.10 47.62
N PRO A 799 2.09 -19.35 48.80
CA PRO A 799 1.81 -18.28 49.76
C PRO A 799 3.09 -17.91 50.53
N ASN A 800 3.47 -16.63 50.42
CA ASN A 800 4.31 -15.81 51.33
C ASN A 800 5.76 -16.25 51.62
N GLU A 801 6.80 -15.41 51.64
CA GLU A 801 6.93 -13.96 51.53
C GLU A 801 8.22 -13.65 50.78
N ASP A 802 8.12 -12.93 49.67
CA ASP A 802 9.09 -11.89 49.39
C ASP A 802 8.29 -10.66 48.99
N ASN A 803 8.29 -9.70 49.91
CA ASN A 803 7.77 -8.36 49.72
C ASN A 803 8.48 -7.71 48.53
N LEU A 804 7.94 -7.90 47.33
CA LEU A 804 8.05 -6.88 46.31
C LEU A 804 6.73 -6.13 46.32
N ASN A 805 6.67 -5.21 47.28
CA ASN A 805 5.85 -4.01 47.26
C ASN A 805 5.58 -3.59 45.80
N PRO A 806 4.36 -3.12 45.45
CA PRO A 806 4.09 -2.59 44.12
C PRO A 806 5.27 -1.70 43.74
N VAL A 807 5.87 -1.89 42.54
CA VAL A 807 7.05 -1.13 42.13
C VAL A 807 6.78 0.32 42.48
N LEU A 808 7.48 0.77 43.51
CA LEU A 808 7.20 2.06 44.12
C LEU A 808 7.69 3.08 43.11
N ILE A 809 6.75 3.63 42.35
CA ILE A 809 7.02 4.68 41.37
C ILE A 809 6.73 6.02 42.01
N ASN A 810 7.44 7.04 41.55
CA ASN A 810 7.05 8.40 41.84
C ASN A 810 5.84 8.75 40.96
N LEU A 811 4.70 9.06 41.56
CA LEU A 811 3.46 9.37 40.87
C LEU A 811 2.71 10.49 41.60
N LEU A 812 2.18 11.45 40.83
CA LEU A 812 1.24 12.46 41.31
C LEU A 812 -0.08 12.26 40.57
N ASP A 813 -1.12 11.83 41.31
CA ASP A 813 -2.44 11.58 40.76
C ASP A 813 -3.14 12.88 40.39
N GLN A 814 -4.12 12.77 39.50
CA GLN A 814 -5.08 13.83 39.28
C GLN A 814 -5.95 13.99 40.54
N ASN A 815 -6.11 15.22 41.03
CA ASN A 815 -6.94 15.50 42.19
C ASN A 815 -8.39 15.01 41.95
N TYR A 816 -9.05 14.50 42.99
CA TYR A 816 -10.44 14.05 42.91
C TYR A 816 -11.27 14.55 44.10
N PRO A 817 -12.47 15.12 43.86
CA PRO A 817 -13.05 15.44 42.55
C PRO A 817 -12.24 16.52 41.78
N ASN A 818 -12.37 16.58 40.46
CA ASN A 818 -11.87 17.66 39.59
C ASN A 818 -12.79 17.79 38.35
N PRO A 819 -13.56 18.87 38.19
CA PRO A 819 -13.62 20.06 39.04
C PRO A 819 -14.14 19.76 40.46
N PHE A 820 -13.85 20.62 41.43
CA PHE A 820 -14.27 20.41 42.83
C PHE A 820 -14.93 21.63 43.45
N ASN A 821 -15.75 21.39 44.49
CA ASN A 821 -16.41 22.42 45.30
C ASN A 821 -16.68 21.92 46.73
N PRO A 822 -16.21 22.59 47.80
CA PRO A 822 -15.04 23.45 47.86
C PRO A 822 -13.74 22.63 48.07
N SER A 823 -13.83 21.31 48.25
CA SER A 823 -12.67 20.46 48.60
C SER A 823 -12.33 19.39 47.57
N THR A 824 -11.05 19.10 47.41
CA THR A 824 -10.52 18.02 46.58
C THR A 824 -9.40 17.28 47.32
N THR A 825 -9.18 16.02 46.97
CA THR A 825 -8.11 15.21 47.51
C THR A 825 -7.02 15.01 46.45
N ILE A 826 -5.78 15.35 46.82
CA ILE A 826 -4.58 15.14 46.01
C ILE A 826 -3.83 13.95 46.60
N SER A 827 -3.70 12.90 45.79
CA SER A 827 -2.95 11.70 46.17
C SER A 827 -1.62 11.64 45.42
N PHE A 828 -0.58 11.18 46.09
CA PHE A 828 0.73 10.96 45.47
C PHE A 828 1.47 9.80 46.13
N GLN A 829 2.34 9.17 45.34
CA GLN A 829 3.21 8.09 45.74
C GLN A 829 4.67 8.46 45.44
N LEU A 830 5.58 8.13 46.35
CA LEU A 830 7.02 8.33 46.19
C LEU A 830 7.78 7.04 46.46
N LYS A 831 8.85 6.83 45.70
CA LYS A 831 9.70 5.64 45.75
C LYS A 831 10.50 5.54 47.04
N SER A 832 11.15 6.63 47.43
CA SER A 832 12.05 6.71 48.58
C SER A 832 11.35 7.34 49.79
N LEU A 833 11.60 6.80 50.98
CA LEU A 833 11.20 7.40 52.27
C LEU A 833 12.26 8.38 52.78
N ASN A 834 11.87 9.21 53.75
CA ASN A 834 12.69 10.21 54.42
C ASN A 834 13.34 11.27 53.50
N GLN A 835 12.77 11.51 52.31
CA GLN A 835 13.16 12.62 51.44
C GLN A 835 12.30 13.85 51.72
N ALA A 836 12.85 15.04 51.50
CA ALA A 836 12.12 16.29 51.63
C ALA A 836 11.05 16.37 50.53
N VAL A 837 9.79 16.58 50.93
CA VAL A 837 8.65 16.67 50.02
C VAL A 837 7.88 17.94 50.28
N LYS A 838 7.58 18.67 49.21
CA LYS A 838 6.76 19.87 49.25
C LYS A 838 5.63 19.79 48.23
N LEU A 839 4.38 19.87 48.70
CA LEU A 839 3.19 19.96 47.86
C LEU A 839 2.62 21.38 47.95
N ASN A 840 2.74 22.13 46.86
CA ASN A 840 2.33 23.52 46.78
C ASN A 840 1.22 23.71 45.75
N ILE A 841 0.31 24.64 46.01
CA ILE A 841 -0.72 25.09 45.09
C ILE A 841 -0.37 26.48 44.58
N PHE A 842 -0.50 26.70 43.27
CA PHE A 842 -0.24 27.95 42.59
C PHE A 842 -1.46 28.39 41.79
N ASN A 843 -1.62 29.70 41.62
CA ASN A 843 -2.58 30.26 40.67
C ASN A 843 -2.00 30.28 39.24
N THR A 844 -2.79 30.73 38.26
CA THR A 844 -2.36 30.82 36.84
C THR A 844 -1.21 31.78 36.58
N LYS A 845 -0.89 32.69 37.50
CA LYS A 845 0.28 33.59 37.45
C LYS A 845 1.54 32.98 38.08
N GLY A 846 1.47 31.72 38.53
CA GLY A 846 2.57 31.05 39.24
C GLY A 846 2.78 31.52 40.69
N GLN A 847 1.84 32.29 41.25
CA GLN A 847 1.93 32.73 42.65
C GLN A 847 1.48 31.63 43.59
N LEU A 848 2.22 31.42 44.69
CA LEU A 848 1.90 30.42 45.71
C LEU A 848 0.60 30.79 46.43
N VAL A 849 -0.35 29.86 46.43
CA VAL A 849 -1.67 29.97 47.07
C VAL A 849 -1.69 29.28 48.42
N LYS A 850 -1.26 28.01 48.47
CA LYS A 850 -1.23 27.21 49.71
C LYS A 850 -0.13 26.16 49.66
N THR A 851 0.53 25.92 50.78
CA THR A 851 1.41 24.76 50.97
C THR A 851 0.63 23.71 51.74
N LEU A 852 0.37 22.57 51.09
CA LEU A 852 -0.41 21.46 51.66
C LEU A 852 0.45 20.44 52.40
N PHE A 853 1.73 20.34 52.02
CA PHE A 853 2.70 19.45 52.64
C PHE A 853 4.09 20.06 52.54
N ASP A 854 4.86 20.06 53.63
CA ASP A 854 6.25 20.53 53.68
C ASP A 854 6.97 19.79 54.81
N ALA A 855 7.36 18.54 54.54
CA ALA A 855 8.00 17.67 55.51
C ALA A 855 8.78 16.55 54.80
N ASN A 856 9.60 15.82 55.57
CA ASN A 856 10.15 14.57 55.08
C ASN A 856 9.05 13.49 55.05
N ASN A 857 9.02 12.68 54.00
CA ASN A 857 7.99 11.65 53.92
C ASN A 857 8.29 10.43 54.81
N ASP A 858 7.42 10.17 55.78
CA ASP A 858 7.44 9.00 56.66
C ASP A 858 6.75 7.76 56.06
N ARG A 859 6.05 7.92 54.94
CA ARG A 859 5.39 6.84 54.18
C ARG A 859 5.48 7.07 52.68
N ASN A 860 5.24 6.02 51.89
CA ASN A 860 5.36 6.09 50.44
C ASN A 860 4.13 6.68 49.75
N GLN A 861 2.98 6.77 50.42
CA GLN A 861 1.73 7.27 49.84
C GLN A 861 1.11 8.33 50.75
N TYR A 862 0.61 9.41 50.14
CA TYR A 862 -0.14 10.46 50.81
C TYR A 862 -1.44 10.72 50.07
N SER A 863 -2.45 11.13 50.84
CA SER A 863 -3.69 11.68 50.34
C SER A 863 -4.00 12.92 51.16
N ILE A 864 -3.98 14.08 50.52
CA ILE A 864 -4.05 15.39 51.19
C ILE A 864 -5.19 16.18 50.61
N THR A 865 -6.10 16.63 51.47
CA THR A 865 -7.27 17.41 51.06
C THR A 865 -6.94 18.89 51.03
N TRP A 866 -7.28 19.54 49.91
CA TRP A 866 -7.35 21.00 49.82
C TRP A 866 -8.81 21.43 49.89
N ASP A 867 -9.08 22.47 50.67
CA ASP A 867 -10.40 23.03 50.99
C ASP A 867 -10.72 24.33 50.22
N GLY A 868 -9.94 24.65 49.19
CA GLY A 868 -10.14 25.87 48.38
C GLY A 868 -9.79 27.16 49.13
N ARG A 869 -8.94 27.10 50.16
CA ARG A 869 -8.44 28.28 50.91
C ARG A 869 -6.95 28.53 50.66
N ASP A 870 -6.50 29.76 50.81
CA ASP A 870 -5.08 30.14 50.79
C ASP A 870 -4.38 29.88 52.16
N ASN A 871 -3.07 30.18 52.25
CA ASN A 871 -2.30 30.06 53.49
C ASN A 871 -2.80 30.97 54.65
N SER A 872 -3.59 32.01 54.35
CA SER A 872 -4.19 32.89 55.36
C SER A 872 -5.58 32.42 55.80
N GLY A 873 -6.07 31.29 55.27
CA GLY A 873 -7.39 30.73 55.56
C GLY A 873 -8.54 31.37 54.76
N ASN A 874 -8.25 32.26 53.81
CA ASN A 874 -9.27 32.91 52.99
C ASN A 874 -9.65 32.02 51.80
N ALA A 875 -10.93 31.99 51.43
CA ALA A 875 -11.39 31.22 50.28
C ALA A 875 -10.92 31.85 48.96
N VAL A 876 -10.29 31.06 48.08
CA VAL A 876 -9.82 31.55 46.77
C VAL A 876 -10.95 31.57 45.73
N SER A 877 -10.80 32.29 44.62
CA SER A 877 -11.84 32.40 43.59
C SER A 877 -11.99 31.11 42.76
N SER A 878 -13.16 30.87 42.16
CA SER A 878 -13.31 29.83 41.14
C SER A 878 -12.29 30.06 40.02
N GLY A 879 -11.72 28.98 39.48
CA GLY A 879 -10.70 29.09 38.44
C GLY A 879 -9.69 27.95 38.45
N ILE A 880 -8.73 28.07 37.55
CA ILE A 880 -7.67 27.08 37.37
C ILE A 880 -6.58 27.32 38.41
N TYR A 881 -6.18 26.23 39.06
CA TYR A 881 -5.01 26.18 39.94
C TYR A 881 -4.09 25.06 39.49
N TYR A 882 -2.82 25.18 39.83
CA TYR A 882 -1.84 24.12 39.61
C TYR A 882 -1.35 23.64 40.96
N TYR A 883 -1.17 22.34 41.11
CA TYR A 883 -0.46 21.80 42.27
C TYR A 883 0.83 21.13 41.79
N LYS A 884 1.91 21.41 42.52
CA LYS A 884 3.25 20.95 42.24
C LYS A 884 3.75 20.12 43.40
N LEU A 885 4.19 18.90 43.10
CA LEU A 885 4.92 18.05 44.03
C LEU A 885 6.41 18.18 43.72
N ASP A 886 7.18 18.66 44.69
CA ASP A 886 8.63 18.73 44.66
C ASP A 886 9.21 17.72 45.66
N ALA A 887 9.94 16.73 45.18
CA ALA A 887 10.70 15.74 45.95
C ALA A 887 12.14 15.65 45.40
N THR A 888 13.06 15.03 46.14
CA THR A 888 14.52 15.08 45.85
C THR A 888 14.90 14.71 44.41
N GLU A 889 14.21 13.73 43.80
CA GLU A 889 14.45 13.29 42.41
C GLU A 889 13.16 13.26 41.56
N TYR A 890 12.08 13.92 42.01
CA TYR A 890 10.81 13.91 41.29
C TYR A 890 10.07 15.24 41.42
N HIS A 891 9.79 15.84 40.27
CA HIS A 891 9.02 17.07 40.16
C HIS A 891 7.85 16.82 39.23
N SER A 892 6.63 17.04 39.71
CA SER A 892 5.42 16.87 38.89
C SER A 892 4.44 18.01 39.13
N LEU A 893 3.85 18.48 38.03
CA LEU A 893 2.84 19.54 38.02
C LEU A 893 1.54 19.00 37.44
N ARG A 894 0.42 19.31 38.07
CA ARG A 894 -0.92 18.95 37.60
C ARG A 894 -1.87 20.14 37.74
N LYS A 895 -2.90 20.17 36.90
CA LYS A 895 -3.91 21.24 36.83
C LYS A 895 -5.18 20.79 37.56
N MET A 896 -5.82 21.68 38.30
CA MET A 896 -7.12 21.46 38.93
C MET A 896 -8.06 22.66 38.71
N LEU A 897 -9.36 22.42 38.76
CA LEU A 897 -10.41 23.43 38.58
C LEU A 897 -11.29 23.52 39.84
N LEU A 898 -11.24 24.66 40.52
CA LEU A 898 -12.17 24.99 41.60
C LEU A 898 -13.40 25.67 40.98
N ILE A 899 -14.59 25.19 41.29
CA ILE A 899 -15.88 25.81 40.91
C ILE A 899 -16.63 26.09 42.21
N LYS A 900 -16.91 27.36 42.49
CA LYS A 900 -17.84 27.76 43.56
C LYS A 900 -19.28 27.65 43.10
#